data_AF-A0A8J5IGT4-F1
#
_entry.id   AF-A0A8J5IGT4-F1
#
_cell.length_a   1.000
_cell.length_b   1.000
_cell.length_c   1.000
_cell.angle_alpha   90.00
_cell.angle_beta   90.00
_cell.angle_gamma   90.00
#
_symmetry.space_group_name_H-M   'P 1'
#
loop_
_entity.id
_entity.type
_entity.pdbx_description
1 polymer ?
#
loop_
_entity_poly.entity_id
_entity_poly.type
_entity_poly.pdbx_seq_one_letter_code
_entity_poly.pdbx_strand_id
1 'polypeptide(L)'
;NLGANKKLISSDCFRLLSLVPEVQNDVEVVKPVLEELEVMRLSCSLGMLSSVNPKDFEMEMLEAQEFDDVFVLFLRKEIFGTDEKHEADGVKVMSLFGKQEAVKHELQRNDCWSDEMENNLKTEDQGIYCVAKKSDCTVLLLFGWIPDDLFCKSRLRDTATYVLRFLTCLSPDMVCCLSSEDVKLLDRAVSSMNSNNLDAWRSFSVAFHVERQEEQRDGVLCEKLGSILLPMDSSPQNLRLLKGSYPAYSVVEPAPATKCKESRTQRFDNVSEFASWLINESKQRNLRLDFGIMGPDHFRNVLLKTTGRWPEKELKDVKDMLERSLQTSLEQSMDRVQTYIEEHRATLLSYMESLFDLDVLYKGAKDEPAFVTLNKYVQEVQSDRSIWSKLGTSTQVTLNLPLRLKNQMKAIASTFRDGLANGSDKDVAESLAVFIREFTVLDTKIETDNDGFFGRVWKKVWPRDQESEFLLDKFRECMAEPLNAARQAWFQSIETALAIADGVLLKRWSEETQQSLRKSCQADEHKLISRALNELLRTWRDQHEKGLTTTIRPRVRLTAIFCDVEKEQWKPATDQLKVVKLAQNDNGDFSSVELGTHRLNPGAAILKAFTIKNHCIVLVTTSPKGTLVERVDFPLQRSWWGEKIGKVSFTRSFGRPASLCDFNVDERLVAFVEEGGRVVLYRFNETFSSLEIYKRLELSLRTSLTLPVADVLLVDGMGGSLYATDTSGSIQSVNLKNQQTSRAVQIMPSGSCEPGSSLFAMADNMVLGFVGEPKSEDSAENSECVELFAVASEDFRKIPVNYSGRMVLRSKGLCVQSFDDVVFAVNEKRKKICVCRLAVTVRSESLRIQHSKEHSVNGSKTESDGLEGDENHHWLRAFYHTDVMSEPTRESCRYFFQVMMRDLRKLNKPLAGMDFARDLAFSTESNAGRDNVAALPVRSFLQELITFVPIQICRAEANSLTVMTNGKATPMDTQSQNLQAVDIARSIRFGLLSPLLESWHGRCIVITSMGKQSTGKSYLLNHLTGSSFAIAGARCTDGAWMSIRILPKNVLLVVLDFEGLGSFERTEQEDVFLSVLNASISMFTIFRMEMRFDKEIDDLFARFQKGVALIKGDPSLFRGKLYMSVKDVNPNDQKGV
;
A
#
# COMPACT_ATOMS: atom_id res chain seq x y z
N ASN A 1 -12.05 45.56 -10.42
CA ASN A 1 -12.80 46.72 -9.87
C ASN A 1 -12.88 46.74 -8.33
N LEU A 2 -11.75 46.66 -7.62
CA LEU A 2 -11.69 46.94 -6.17
C LEU A 2 -10.41 47.75 -5.92
N GLY A 3 -10.53 49.08 -5.92
CA GLY A 3 -9.39 49.95 -5.60
C GLY A 3 -9.57 51.43 -5.94
N ALA A 4 -10.38 51.77 -6.94
CA ALA A 4 -10.38 53.13 -7.50
C ALA A 4 -11.23 54.20 -6.75
N ASN A 5 -11.83 53.90 -5.60
CA ASN A 5 -12.81 54.83 -4.95
C ASN A 5 -12.70 54.97 -3.41
N LYS A 6 -11.54 54.70 -2.78
CA LYS A 6 -11.33 55.08 -1.36
C LYS A 6 -10.82 56.52 -1.29
N LYS A 7 -11.52 57.37 -0.53
CA LYS A 7 -11.18 58.79 -0.32
C LYS A 7 -9.92 58.88 0.56
N LEU A 8 -8.92 59.66 0.14
CA LEU A 8 -7.67 59.87 0.89
C LEU A 8 -7.97 60.46 2.29
N ILE A 9 -7.26 60.00 3.33
CA ILE A 9 -7.44 60.51 4.70
C ILE A 9 -6.79 61.89 4.83
N SER A 10 -5.52 62.02 4.43
CA SER A 10 -4.79 63.26 4.24
C SER A 10 -3.55 62.98 3.38
N SER A 11 -2.91 64.00 2.81
CA SER A 11 -1.69 63.84 2.01
C SER A 11 -0.56 63.14 2.76
N ASP A 12 -0.47 63.38 4.08
CA ASP A 12 0.66 62.98 4.91
C ASP A 12 0.33 61.87 5.91
N CYS A 13 -0.90 61.34 5.86
CA CYS A 13 -1.37 60.22 6.66
C CYS A 13 -1.65 59.00 5.77
N PHE A 14 -0.98 57.89 6.07
CA PHE A 14 -0.98 56.66 5.28
C PHE A 14 -1.60 55.52 6.08
N ARG A 15 -2.63 54.87 5.53
CA ARG A 15 -3.22 53.68 6.17
C ARG A 15 -2.43 52.46 5.73
N LEU A 16 -1.51 51.96 6.55
CA LEU A 16 -0.64 50.85 6.19
C LEU A 16 -1.36 49.50 6.23
N LEU A 17 -2.12 49.30 7.30
CA LEU A 17 -2.94 48.12 7.49
C LEU A 17 -4.36 48.55 7.82
N SER A 18 -5.35 48.05 7.09
CA SER A 18 -6.74 48.08 7.54
C SER A 18 -7.04 46.85 8.37
N LEU A 19 -7.72 47.04 9.49
CA LEU A 19 -8.15 45.98 10.39
C LEU A 19 -9.63 45.74 10.13
N VAL A 20 -9.94 44.78 9.26
CA VAL A 20 -11.31 44.53 8.82
C VAL A 20 -11.94 43.47 9.74
N PRO A 21 -13.05 43.76 10.43
CA PRO A 21 -13.79 42.75 11.16
C PRO A 21 -14.39 41.74 10.18
N GLU A 22 -14.04 40.47 10.33
CA GLU A 22 -14.60 39.38 9.56
C GLU A 22 -15.22 38.35 10.52
N VAL A 23 -16.49 38.03 10.31
CA VAL A 23 -17.15 37.00 11.11
C VAL A 23 -16.75 35.64 10.57
N GLN A 24 -15.97 34.91 11.36
CA GLN A 24 -15.62 33.52 11.11
C GLN A 24 -16.23 32.66 12.22
N ASN A 25 -17.10 31.72 11.83
CA ASN A 25 -17.78 30.80 12.75
C ASN A 25 -18.53 31.52 13.88
N ASP A 26 -19.36 32.51 13.53
CA ASP A 26 -20.17 33.35 14.43
C ASP A 26 -19.37 34.19 15.45
N VAL A 27 -18.06 34.32 15.27
CA VAL A 27 -17.18 35.18 16.07
C VAL A 27 -16.51 36.22 15.17
N GLU A 28 -16.59 37.49 15.57
CA GLU A 28 -16.00 38.61 14.83
C GLU A 28 -14.48 38.64 15.09
N VAL A 29 -13.70 38.28 14.07
CA VAL A 29 -12.23 38.21 14.11
C VAL A 29 -11.66 39.30 13.20
N VAL A 30 -10.72 40.09 13.72
CA VAL A 30 -10.15 41.22 12.98
C VAL A 30 -8.99 40.76 12.11
N LYS A 31 -9.15 40.85 10.78
CA LYS A 31 -8.14 40.47 9.79
C LYS A 31 -7.34 41.71 9.34
N PRO A 32 -6.00 41.71 9.50
CA PRO A 32 -5.14 42.77 8.97
C PRO A 32 -4.98 42.61 7.46
N VAL A 33 -5.23 43.68 6.71
CA VAL A 33 -5.09 43.74 5.26
C VAL A 33 -4.13 44.87 4.92
N LEU A 34 -3.09 44.55 4.14
CA LEU A 34 -2.13 45.53 3.63
C LEU A 34 -2.78 46.40 2.57
N GLU A 35 -2.73 47.72 2.74
CA GLU A 35 -3.20 48.66 1.73
C GLU A 35 -2.01 49.07 0.85
N GLU A 36 -1.68 48.22 -0.12
CA GLU A 36 -0.49 48.32 -0.98
C GLU A 36 -0.32 49.70 -1.64
N LEU A 37 -1.42 50.34 -2.05
CA LEU A 37 -1.42 51.69 -2.62
C LEU A 37 -0.97 52.77 -1.62
N GLU A 38 -1.33 52.65 -0.34
CA GLU A 38 -0.94 53.59 0.72
C GLU A 38 0.53 53.37 1.14
N VAL A 39 1.00 52.11 1.12
CA VAL A 39 2.41 51.75 1.35
C VAL A 39 3.29 52.30 0.23
N MET A 40 2.84 52.24 -1.02
CA MET A 40 3.53 52.90 -2.13
C MET A 40 3.46 54.43 -2.03
N ARG A 41 2.35 55.03 -1.58
CA ARG A 41 2.28 56.49 -1.36
C ARG A 41 3.23 56.95 -0.26
N LEU A 42 3.36 56.18 0.82
CA LEU A 42 4.38 56.41 1.85
C LEU A 42 5.79 56.30 1.25
N SER A 43 6.03 55.27 0.42
CA SER A 43 7.31 55.06 -0.25
C SER A 43 7.68 56.23 -1.18
N CYS A 44 6.71 56.82 -1.89
CA CYS A 44 6.89 58.05 -2.66
C CYS A 44 7.17 59.26 -1.77
N SER A 45 6.46 59.41 -0.64
CA SER A 45 6.68 60.52 0.29
C SER A 45 8.08 60.51 0.89
N LEU A 46 8.62 59.30 1.11
CA LEU A 46 9.98 59.03 1.58
C LEU A 46 11.05 59.07 0.48
N GLY A 47 10.67 59.38 -0.77
CA GLY A 47 11.61 59.55 -1.88
C GLY A 47 12.11 58.26 -2.53
N MET A 48 11.59 57.09 -2.15
CA MET A 48 11.95 55.79 -2.74
C MET A 48 11.42 55.63 -4.17
N LEU A 49 10.30 56.29 -4.50
CA LEU A 49 9.63 56.23 -5.81
C LEU A 49 9.25 57.63 -6.27
N SER A 50 9.40 57.93 -7.58
CA SER A 50 9.22 59.28 -8.13
C SER A 50 7.77 59.71 -8.38
N SER A 51 6.85 58.79 -8.73
CA SER A 51 5.38 59.02 -8.77
C SER A 51 4.61 57.69 -8.93
N VAL A 52 3.33 57.64 -8.54
CA VAL A 52 2.44 56.47 -8.72
C VAL A 52 1.37 56.77 -9.78
N ASN A 53 1.28 55.96 -10.84
CA ASN A 53 0.16 56.00 -11.79
C ASN A 53 -0.80 54.81 -11.55
N PRO A 54 -2.07 55.05 -11.19
CA PRO A 54 -3.03 53.99 -10.87
C PRO A 54 -3.29 52.99 -12.01
N LYS A 55 -2.96 53.33 -13.26
CA LYS A 55 -3.19 52.48 -14.45
C LYS A 55 -2.16 51.38 -14.64
N ASP A 56 -1.03 51.43 -13.94
CA ASP A 56 0.04 50.42 -14.09
C ASP A 56 -0.35 49.06 -13.50
N PHE A 57 -1.43 49.00 -12.72
CA PHE A 57 -1.98 47.77 -12.12
C PHE A 57 -2.98 47.00 -12.99
N GLU A 58 -3.56 47.60 -14.04
CA GLU A 58 -4.45 46.85 -14.95
C GLU A 58 -3.66 45.97 -15.96
N MET A 59 -2.34 46.11 -16.04
CA MET A 59 -1.50 45.49 -17.09
C MET A 59 -0.44 44.49 -16.59
N GLU A 60 -0.50 44.02 -15.32
CA GLU A 60 0.47 43.03 -14.77
C GLU A 60 1.96 43.44 -14.94
N MET A 61 2.29 44.74 -14.91
CA MET A 61 3.65 45.22 -15.25
C MET A 61 4.61 45.40 -14.06
N LEU A 62 4.16 45.16 -12.82
CA LEU A 62 5.02 45.14 -11.63
C LEU A 62 4.70 43.89 -10.81
N GLU A 63 5.60 42.91 -10.82
CA GLU A 63 5.51 41.74 -9.95
C GLU A 63 5.81 42.17 -8.51
N ALA A 64 4.96 41.80 -7.54
CA ALA A 64 5.07 42.20 -6.13
C ALA A 64 6.46 41.88 -5.52
N GLN A 65 7.12 40.85 -6.05
CA GLN A 65 8.45 40.40 -5.62
C GLN A 65 9.57 41.42 -5.93
N GLU A 66 9.46 42.17 -7.02
CA GLU A 66 10.45 43.20 -7.39
C GLU A 66 10.34 44.45 -6.51
N PHE A 67 9.11 44.81 -6.10
CA PHE A 67 8.87 45.89 -5.14
C PHE A 67 9.34 45.48 -3.73
N ASP A 68 9.07 44.25 -3.31
CA ASP A 68 9.44 43.75 -1.97
C ASP A 68 10.95 43.75 -1.75
N ASP A 69 11.75 43.34 -2.74
CA ASP A 69 13.21 43.31 -2.61
C ASP A 69 13.80 44.72 -2.46
N VAL A 70 13.28 45.71 -3.20
CA VAL A 70 13.72 47.11 -3.15
C VAL A 70 13.21 47.82 -1.89
N PHE A 71 11.96 47.56 -1.50
CA PHE A 71 11.34 48.13 -0.29
C PHE A 71 11.98 47.59 0.99
N VAL A 72 12.31 46.30 1.05
CA VAL A 72 13.03 45.70 2.19
C VAL A 72 14.46 46.23 2.28
N LEU A 73 15.14 46.45 1.16
CA LEU A 73 16.47 47.08 1.13
C LEU A 73 16.43 48.53 1.58
N PHE A 74 15.44 49.31 1.15
CA PHE A 74 15.22 50.70 1.55
C PHE A 74 14.92 50.80 3.05
N LEU A 75 13.98 49.99 3.56
CA LEU A 75 13.68 49.93 5.00
C LEU A 75 14.93 49.60 5.83
N ARG A 76 15.73 48.62 5.40
CA ARG A 76 16.94 48.19 6.12
C ARG A 76 18.10 49.18 6.06
N LYS A 77 18.25 49.94 4.97
CA LYS A 77 19.38 50.87 4.79
C LYS A 77 19.08 52.31 5.18
N GLU A 78 17.91 52.82 4.82
CA GLU A 78 17.58 54.26 4.90
C GLU A 78 16.65 54.58 6.09
N ILE A 79 15.84 53.62 6.56
CA ILE A 79 14.88 53.83 7.67
C ILE A 79 15.34 53.18 8.98
N PHE A 80 15.93 51.97 8.94
CA PHE A 80 16.39 51.23 10.12
C PHE A 80 17.92 51.08 10.20
N GLY A 81 18.66 51.68 9.26
CA GLY A 81 20.12 51.63 9.20
C GLY A 81 20.77 52.54 10.25
N THR A 82 21.71 52.01 11.02
CA THR A 82 22.46 52.73 12.07
C THR A 82 23.88 53.03 11.58
N ASP A 83 24.03 54.00 10.68
CA ASP A 83 25.36 54.49 10.28
C ASP A 83 25.72 55.76 11.08
N GLU A 84 26.73 55.65 11.96
CA GLU A 84 27.25 56.70 12.87
C GLU A 84 27.90 57.92 12.17
N LYS A 85 27.64 58.16 10.87
CA LYS A 85 28.27 59.26 10.10
C LYS A 85 27.31 60.27 9.48
N HIS A 86 25.99 60.09 9.59
CA HIS A 86 25.00 61.02 9.03
C HIS A 86 23.94 61.40 10.07
N GLU A 87 24.33 62.10 11.14
CA GLU A 87 23.40 62.60 12.17
C GLU A 87 22.49 63.77 11.71
N ALA A 88 22.46 64.12 10.42
CA ALA A 88 21.69 65.26 9.93
C ALA A 88 20.48 64.90 9.03
N ASP A 89 20.32 63.66 8.57
CA ASP A 89 19.28 63.28 7.58
C ASP A 89 18.49 61.98 7.90
N GLY A 90 18.68 61.38 9.08
CA GLY A 90 18.07 60.09 9.44
C GLY A 90 16.55 60.15 9.69
N VAL A 91 15.79 59.20 9.13
CA VAL A 91 14.34 59.07 9.35
C VAL A 91 14.06 58.46 10.72
N LYS A 92 13.45 59.20 11.65
CA LYS A 92 13.14 58.70 13.01
C LYS A 92 11.74 58.10 13.08
N VAL A 93 11.62 56.84 13.48
CA VAL A 93 10.33 56.13 13.57
C VAL A 93 9.88 55.99 15.03
N MET A 94 8.69 56.50 15.37
CA MET A 94 8.09 56.38 16.71
C MET A 94 6.69 55.76 16.63
N SER A 95 6.40 54.83 17.54
CA SER A 95 5.12 54.12 17.61
C SER A 95 4.21 54.67 18.72
N LEU A 96 2.94 54.94 18.44
CA LEU A 96 1.94 55.37 19.41
C LEU A 96 0.89 54.26 19.60
N PHE A 97 0.64 53.88 20.86
CA PHE A 97 -0.32 52.84 21.18
C PHE A 97 -1.20 53.25 22.36
N GLY A 98 -2.52 53.29 22.16
CA GLY A 98 -3.48 53.62 23.20
C GLY A 98 -4.87 53.86 22.64
N LYS A 99 -5.76 54.34 23.51
CA LYS A 99 -7.13 54.74 23.15
C LYS A 99 -7.12 55.92 22.16
N GLN A 100 -8.14 56.01 21.29
CA GLN A 100 -8.15 56.93 20.15
C GLN A 100 -7.93 58.40 20.56
N GLU A 101 -8.63 58.89 21.59
CA GLU A 101 -8.47 60.28 22.06
C GLU A 101 -7.09 60.57 22.66
N ALA A 102 -6.48 59.58 23.33
CA ALA A 102 -5.13 59.73 23.88
C ALA A 102 -4.06 59.72 22.77
N VAL A 103 -4.24 58.88 21.74
CA VAL A 103 -3.39 58.87 20.55
C VAL A 103 -3.53 60.18 19.76
N LYS A 104 -4.76 60.69 19.62
CA LYS A 104 -5.05 61.98 18.98
C LYS A 104 -4.34 63.13 19.71
N HIS A 105 -4.45 63.18 21.03
CA HIS A 105 -3.80 64.22 21.83
C HIS A 105 -2.27 64.18 21.67
N GLU A 106 -1.68 62.99 21.60
CA GLU A 106 -0.22 62.85 21.38
C GLU A 106 0.17 63.21 19.94
N LEU A 107 -0.66 62.90 18.92
CA LEU A 107 -0.45 63.37 17.55
C LEU A 107 -0.58 64.89 17.42
N GLN A 108 -1.54 65.52 18.10
CA GLN A 108 -1.71 66.97 18.17
C GLN A 108 -0.52 67.65 18.86
N ARG A 109 -0.03 67.04 19.96
CA ARG A 109 1.17 67.52 20.67
C ARG A 109 2.44 67.48 19.80
N ASN A 110 2.48 66.59 18.81
CA ASN A 110 3.59 66.46 17.86
C ASN A 110 3.35 67.24 16.54
N ASP A 111 2.31 68.09 16.45
CA ASP A 111 1.85 68.81 15.24
C ASP A 111 1.57 67.90 14.02
N CYS A 112 1.16 66.65 14.26
CA CYS A 112 0.95 65.63 13.22
C CYS A 112 -0.54 65.30 13.01
N TRP A 113 -1.42 66.23 13.40
CA TRP A 113 -2.86 66.07 13.27
C TRP A 113 -3.44 67.22 12.44
N SER A 114 -3.91 66.92 11.22
CA SER A 114 -4.43 67.93 10.29
C SER A 114 -5.96 68.03 10.31
N ASP A 115 -6.50 69.16 9.83
CA ASP A 115 -7.96 69.34 9.66
C ASP A 115 -8.57 68.31 8.69
N GLU A 116 -7.76 67.77 7.76
CA GLU A 116 -8.18 66.68 6.88
C GLU A 116 -8.29 65.35 7.64
N MET A 117 -7.34 65.05 8.54
CA MET A 117 -7.42 63.88 9.42
C MET A 117 -8.61 63.99 10.36
N GLU A 118 -8.90 65.17 10.91
CA GLU A 118 -10.08 65.41 11.76
C GLU A 118 -11.39 65.10 11.02
N ASN A 119 -11.48 65.45 9.74
CA ASN A 119 -12.69 65.23 8.94
C ASN A 119 -12.80 63.82 8.33
N ASN A 120 -11.68 63.14 8.10
CA ASN A 120 -11.63 61.89 7.34
C ASN A 120 -11.26 60.65 8.16
N LEU A 121 -10.57 60.78 9.30
CA LEU A 121 -10.25 59.65 10.18
C LEU A 121 -11.33 59.50 11.25
N LYS A 122 -12.21 58.51 11.07
CA LYS A 122 -13.39 58.34 11.91
C LYS A 122 -13.10 57.48 13.13
N THR A 123 -13.94 57.54 14.16
CA THR A 123 -13.85 56.69 15.36
C THR A 123 -14.11 55.20 15.05
N GLU A 124 -14.88 54.93 14.01
CA GLU A 124 -15.18 53.58 13.51
C GLU A 124 -14.06 52.97 12.64
N ASP A 125 -13.08 53.78 12.22
CA ASP A 125 -11.93 53.29 11.46
C ASP A 125 -11.05 52.39 12.34
N GLN A 126 -10.62 51.27 11.77
CA GLN A 126 -9.73 50.33 12.43
C GLN A 126 -8.52 50.04 11.55
N GLY A 127 -7.32 50.23 12.09
CA GLY A 127 -6.11 50.03 11.32
C GLY A 127 -4.83 50.45 12.02
N ILE A 128 -3.73 50.28 11.30
CA ILE A 128 -2.42 50.80 11.66
C ILE A 128 -2.04 51.83 10.61
N TYR A 129 -1.72 53.01 11.08
CA TYR A 129 -1.52 54.21 10.29
C TYR A 129 -0.12 54.76 10.52
N CYS A 130 0.34 55.56 9.57
CA CYS A 130 1.60 56.25 9.64
C CYS A 130 1.39 57.71 9.23
N VAL A 131 1.92 58.66 10.00
CA VAL A 131 2.00 60.06 9.58
C VAL A 131 3.46 60.44 9.40
N ALA A 132 3.78 61.06 8.28
CA ALA A 132 5.12 61.55 8.00
C ALA A 132 5.20 63.06 8.24
N LYS A 133 5.98 63.49 9.23
CA LYS A 133 6.28 64.91 9.47
C LYS A 133 7.57 65.27 8.74
N LYS A 134 7.49 66.16 7.75
CA LYS A 134 8.65 66.74 7.09
C LYS A 134 9.09 68.00 7.86
N SER A 135 10.14 67.85 8.65
CA SER A 135 10.91 68.95 9.27
C SER A 135 12.39 68.79 8.89
N ASP A 136 13.32 69.52 9.53
CA ASP A 136 14.78 69.38 9.28
C ASP A 136 15.30 67.93 9.43
N CYS A 137 14.55 67.05 10.11
CA CYS A 137 14.62 65.59 9.97
C CYS A 137 13.22 65.00 9.72
N THR A 138 13.12 63.92 8.94
CA THR A 138 11.85 63.25 8.64
C THR A 138 11.46 62.33 9.79
N VAL A 139 10.31 62.56 10.43
CA VAL A 139 9.81 61.72 11.53
C VAL A 139 8.58 60.96 11.08
N LEU A 140 8.60 59.63 11.25
CA LEU A 140 7.47 58.73 10.98
C LEU A 140 6.79 58.35 12.30
N LEU A 141 5.54 58.74 12.45
CA LEU A 141 4.71 58.37 13.59
C LEU A 141 3.75 57.26 13.19
N LEU A 142 4.06 56.03 13.62
CA LEU A 142 3.21 54.86 13.46
C LEU A 142 2.20 54.84 14.60
N PHE A 143 0.91 54.61 14.33
CA PHE A 143 -0.07 54.51 15.40
C PHE A 143 -1.17 53.50 15.10
N GLY A 144 -1.62 52.83 16.15
CA GLY A 144 -2.82 52.00 16.13
C GLY A 144 -4.06 52.88 16.32
N TRP A 145 -5.01 52.82 15.41
CA TRP A 145 -6.30 53.48 15.55
C TRP A 145 -7.37 52.40 15.64
N ILE A 146 -7.78 52.05 16.85
CA ILE A 146 -8.76 51.00 17.13
C ILE A 146 -9.75 51.48 18.21
N PRO A 147 -11.01 51.02 18.20
CA PRO A 147 -12.03 51.45 19.17
C PRO A 147 -11.64 51.18 20.61
N ASP A 148 -12.00 52.12 21.49
CA ASP A 148 -11.61 52.09 22.91
C ASP A 148 -12.15 50.87 23.68
N ASP A 149 -13.26 50.27 23.24
CA ASP A 149 -13.84 49.07 23.85
C ASP A 149 -12.96 47.81 23.66
N LEU A 150 -12.04 47.82 22.69
CA LEU A 150 -11.08 46.72 22.49
C LEU A 150 -9.94 46.71 23.51
N PHE A 151 -9.79 47.80 24.29
CA PHE A 151 -8.85 47.86 25.42
C PHE A 151 -9.44 47.37 26.75
N CYS A 152 -10.69 46.91 26.75
CA CYS A 152 -11.32 46.32 27.93
C CYS A 152 -10.61 45.03 28.36
N LYS A 153 -10.50 44.76 29.66
CA LYS A 153 -9.77 43.59 30.21
C LYS A 153 -10.17 42.23 29.60
N SER A 154 -11.41 42.08 29.15
CA SER A 154 -11.92 40.86 28.50
C SER A 154 -11.50 40.72 27.03
N ARG A 155 -11.18 41.82 26.33
CA ARG A 155 -10.83 41.87 24.89
C ARG A 155 -9.39 42.31 24.62
N LEU A 156 -8.67 42.75 25.67
CA LEU A 156 -7.30 43.27 25.59
C LEU A 156 -6.31 42.28 24.97
N ARG A 157 -6.54 40.97 25.17
CA ARG A 157 -5.67 39.89 24.66
C ARG A 157 -5.76 39.68 23.15
N ASP A 158 -6.70 40.34 22.49
CA ASP A 158 -7.02 40.12 21.07
C ASP A 158 -6.43 41.26 20.21
N THR A 159 -7.26 42.09 19.60
CA THR A 159 -6.85 43.11 18.62
C THR A 159 -5.84 44.13 19.17
N ALA A 160 -6.03 44.61 20.41
CA ALA A 160 -5.12 45.56 21.03
C ALA A 160 -3.71 44.96 21.26
N THR A 161 -3.62 43.70 21.70
CA THR A 161 -2.33 42.99 21.86
C THR A 161 -1.66 42.74 20.50
N TYR A 162 -2.44 42.44 19.45
CA TYR A 162 -1.91 42.28 18.10
C TYR A 162 -1.30 43.59 17.57
N VAL A 163 -2.03 44.69 17.66
CA VAL A 163 -1.56 46.02 17.23
C VAL A 163 -0.30 46.42 18.01
N LEU A 164 -0.27 46.17 19.33
CA LEU A 164 0.91 46.42 20.17
C LEU A 164 2.14 45.61 19.71
N ARG A 165 1.96 44.32 19.43
CA ARG A 165 3.04 43.45 18.92
C ARG A 165 3.54 43.91 17.56
N PHE A 166 2.64 44.34 16.68
CA PHE A 166 3.03 44.82 15.36
C PHE A 166 3.84 46.13 15.45
N LEU A 167 3.37 47.09 16.24
CA LEU A 167 4.06 48.37 16.42
C LEU A 167 5.44 48.23 17.06
N THR A 168 5.60 47.27 17.98
CA THR A 168 6.89 46.96 18.63
C THR A 168 7.87 46.20 17.74
N CYS A 169 7.39 45.51 16.70
CA CYS A 169 8.25 44.92 15.67
C CYS A 169 8.87 45.99 14.74
N LEU A 170 8.21 47.14 14.58
CA LEU A 170 8.62 48.17 13.62
C LEU A 170 9.42 49.31 14.25
N SER A 171 9.18 49.65 15.51
CA SER A 171 10.03 50.60 16.23
C SER A 171 10.16 50.22 17.71
N PRO A 172 11.38 50.26 18.27
CA PRO A 172 11.58 50.12 19.71
C PRO A 172 11.12 51.36 20.49
N ASP A 173 11.02 52.53 19.84
CA ASP A 173 10.59 53.78 20.43
C ASP A 173 9.06 53.87 20.41
N MET A 174 8.43 53.42 21.50
CA MET A 174 6.97 53.36 21.63
C MET A 174 6.45 54.22 22.79
N VAL A 175 5.44 55.03 22.51
CA VAL A 175 4.71 55.84 23.48
C VAL A 175 3.35 55.19 23.73
N CYS A 176 3.13 54.73 24.96
CA CYS A 176 1.81 54.29 25.41
C CYS A 176 0.95 55.51 25.75
N CYS A 177 -0.05 55.80 24.93
CA CYS A 177 -0.96 56.93 25.10
C CYS A 177 -2.03 56.60 26.15
N LEU A 178 -1.77 56.97 27.40
CA LEU A 178 -2.65 56.71 28.54
C LEU A 178 -3.60 57.88 28.79
N SER A 179 -4.86 57.59 29.14
CA SER A 179 -5.77 58.61 29.63
C SER A 179 -5.48 58.99 31.08
N SER A 180 -5.98 60.14 31.54
CA SER A 180 -5.82 60.60 32.92
C SER A 180 -6.47 59.66 33.96
N GLU A 181 -7.52 58.92 33.59
CA GLU A 181 -8.07 57.82 34.40
C GLU A 181 -7.16 56.60 34.45
N ASP A 182 -6.52 56.23 33.33
CA ASP A 182 -5.61 55.08 33.26
C ASP A 182 -4.34 55.33 34.09
N VAL A 183 -3.82 56.56 34.08
CA VAL A 183 -2.70 56.98 34.94
C VAL A 183 -3.07 56.87 36.43
N LYS A 184 -4.29 57.28 36.83
CA LYS A 184 -4.77 57.12 38.23
C LYS A 184 -4.90 55.65 38.64
N LEU A 185 -5.31 54.75 37.72
CA LEU A 185 -5.39 53.31 37.96
C LEU A 185 -3.99 52.68 38.06
N LEU A 186 -3.07 53.12 37.20
CA LEU A 186 -1.67 52.72 37.23
C LEU A 186 -1.02 53.18 38.54
N ASP A 187 -1.22 54.42 38.96
CA ASP A 187 -0.75 54.95 40.24
C ASP A 187 -1.33 54.19 41.43
N ARG A 188 -2.59 53.75 41.36
CA ARG A 188 -3.21 52.93 42.41
C ARG A 188 -2.62 51.52 42.45
N ALA A 189 -2.31 50.93 41.30
CA ALA A 189 -1.64 49.63 41.19
C ALA A 189 -0.17 49.70 41.64
N VAL A 190 0.55 50.75 41.24
CA VAL A 190 1.91 51.07 41.65
C VAL A 190 1.97 51.38 43.15
N SER A 191 0.99 52.10 43.70
CA SER A 191 0.87 52.33 45.15
C SER A 191 0.60 51.04 45.93
N SER A 192 -0.14 50.08 45.35
CA SER A 192 -0.30 48.75 45.95
C SER A 192 0.99 47.92 45.91
N MET A 193 1.81 48.12 44.86
CA MET A 193 3.11 47.46 44.68
C MET A 193 4.22 48.07 45.54
N ASN A 194 4.14 49.36 45.90
CA ASN A 194 5.10 50.02 46.80
C ASN A 194 5.05 49.51 48.25
N SER A 195 4.15 48.58 48.59
CA SER A 195 4.10 47.97 49.92
C SER A 195 4.87 46.65 50.05
N ASN A 196 5.36 46.02 48.95
CA ASN A 196 6.21 44.84 49.04
C ASN A 196 7.11 44.62 47.80
N ASN A 197 8.42 44.69 48.06
CA ASN A 197 9.57 44.25 47.26
C ASN A 197 9.93 45.01 45.96
N LEU A 198 11.06 45.73 46.06
CA LEU A 198 11.73 46.56 45.06
C LEU A 198 12.56 45.81 44.00
N ASP A 199 12.53 44.47 43.96
CA ASP A 199 13.38 43.69 43.03
C ASP A 199 12.81 43.50 41.61
N ALA A 200 11.57 43.94 41.36
CA ALA A 200 10.95 43.78 40.04
C ALA A 200 11.42 44.80 38.97
N TRP A 201 12.25 45.78 39.35
CA TRP A 201 12.66 46.88 38.46
C TRP A 201 14.05 46.72 37.79
N ARG A 202 14.84 45.69 38.13
CA ARG A 202 16.20 45.51 37.56
C ARG A 202 16.29 44.59 36.33
N SER A 203 15.17 44.17 35.76
CA SER A 203 15.15 43.16 34.68
C SER A 203 14.77 43.69 33.29
N PHE A 204 14.95 44.98 33.01
CA PHE A 204 14.63 45.54 31.68
C PHE A 204 15.71 46.47 31.12
N SER A 205 16.95 45.97 31.01
CA SER A 205 17.87 46.33 29.92
C SER A 205 19.00 45.30 29.85
N VAL A 206 19.29 44.78 28.65
CA VAL A 206 20.47 43.95 28.35
C VAL A 206 21.09 44.53 27.09
N ALA A 207 22.30 45.06 27.21
CA ALA A 207 23.15 45.42 26.08
C ALA A 207 24.01 44.21 25.71
N PHE A 208 24.16 43.95 24.41
CA PHE A 208 24.78 42.75 23.87
C PHE A 208 26.12 43.07 23.22
N HIS A 209 27.21 42.43 23.67
CA HIS A 209 28.49 42.44 22.95
C HIS A 209 28.70 41.11 22.23
N VAL A 210 28.98 41.18 20.93
CA VAL A 210 29.10 40.00 20.06
C VAL A 210 30.58 39.61 19.98
N GLU A 211 30.95 38.49 20.59
CA GLU A 211 32.32 37.95 20.52
C GLU A 211 32.32 36.60 19.78
N ARG A 212 33.31 36.39 18.91
CA ARG A 212 33.45 35.17 18.09
C ARG A 212 34.01 34.04 18.95
N GLN A 213 33.34 32.88 18.98
CA GLN A 213 33.74 31.73 19.81
C GLN A 213 34.94 30.97 19.19
N GLU A 214 35.98 30.67 19.96
CA GLU A 214 37.15 29.90 19.48
C GLU A 214 36.87 28.39 19.36
N GLU A 215 36.75 27.96 18.09
CA GLU A 215 37.24 26.74 17.41
C GLU A 215 37.20 25.35 18.10
N GLN A 216 36.09 24.60 17.93
CA GLN A 216 36.25 23.19 17.54
C GLN A 216 36.69 23.17 16.07
N ARG A 217 37.82 22.53 15.80
CA ARG A 217 38.35 22.46 14.43
C ARG A 217 37.49 21.50 13.63
N ASP A 218 37.11 21.93 12.43
CA ASP A 218 36.52 21.07 11.40
C ASP A 218 37.32 19.77 11.32
N GLY A 219 36.65 18.63 11.23
CA GLY A 219 37.35 17.35 11.13
C GLY A 219 36.44 16.19 10.75
N VAL A 220 36.95 15.27 9.95
CA VAL A 220 36.30 13.99 9.65
C VAL A 220 37.12 12.90 10.31
N LEU A 221 36.55 12.17 11.27
CA LEU A 221 37.16 10.96 11.82
C LEU A 221 36.65 9.75 11.04
N CYS A 222 37.57 9.01 10.43
CA CYS A 222 37.30 7.79 9.67
C CYS A 222 37.68 6.56 10.50
N GLU A 223 36.69 5.73 10.84
CA GLU A 223 36.85 4.50 11.62
C GLU A 223 36.51 3.28 10.75
N LYS A 224 37.36 2.26 10.75
CA LYS A 224 37.10 1.04 9.97
C LYS A 224 36.13 0.11 10.72
N LEU A 225 34.96 -0.16 10.15
CA LEU A 225 33.95 -1.06 10.73
C LEU A 225 34.17 -2.52 10.33
N GLY A 226 34.58 -2.79 9.08
CA GLY A 226 34.69 -4.18 8.62
C GLY A 226 35.12 -4.35 7.17
N SER A 227 35.06 -5.60 6.68
CA SER A 227 35.28 -5.90 5.27
C SER A 227 34.42 -7.06 4.77
N ILE A 228 33.84 -6.93 3.60
CA ILE A 228 32.99 -7.94 2.94
C ILE A 228 33.80 -8.61 1.82
N LEU A 229 33.81 -9.94 1.78
CA LEU A 229 34.41 -10.71 0.68
C LEU A 229 33.47 -10.72 -0.52
N LEU A 230 33.99 -10.41 -1.71
CA LEU A 230 33.23 -10.48 -2.95
C LEU A 230 33.20 -11.94 -3.46
N PRO A 231 32.02 -12.53 -3.71
CA PRO A 231 31.89 -13.88 -4.25
C PRO A 231 32.17 -13.86 -5.77
N MET A 232 33.43 -13.98 -6.19
CA MET A 232 33.82 -13.86 -7.61
C MET A 232 34.79 -14.96 -8.07
N ASP A 233 34.31 -15.84 -8.97
CA ASP A 233 35.11 -16.82 -9.74
C ASP A 233 35.69 -16.23 -11.05
N SER A 234 35.14 -15.12 -11.56
CA SER A 234 35.55 -14.46 -12.81
C SER A 234 36.36 -13.17 -12.58
N SER A 235 37.04 -12.70 -13.63
CA SER A 235 37.86 -11.48 -13.59
C SER A 235 37.02 -10.24 -13.25
N PRO A 236 37.43 -9.41 -12.28
CA PRO A 236 36.70 -8.21 -11.89
C PRO A 236 36.83 -7.15 -12.99
N GLN A 237 35.89 -7.13 -13.93
CA GLN A 237 35.68 -5.99 -14.82
C GLN A 237 34.30 -5.40 -14.47
N ASN A 238 34.26 -4.11 -14.15
CA ASN A 238 33.03 -3.30 -14.00
C ASN A 238 32.21 -3.54 -12.71
N LEU A 239 32.83 -3.67 -11.54
CA LEU A 239 32.10 -3.57 -10.28
C LEU A 239 31.82 -2.09 -9.97
N ARG A 240 30.55 -1.74 -9.70
CA ARG A 240 30.17 -0.36 -9.34
C ARG A 240 29.33 -0.34 -8.08
N LEU A 241 29.68 0.54 -7.12
CA LEU A 241 28.77 0.88 -6.03
C LEU A 241 27.60 1.70 -6.58
N LEU A 242 26.41 1.43 -6.07
CA LEU A 242 25.19 2.10 -6.47
C LEU A 242 24.91 3.22 -5.46
N LYS A 243 24.63 4.44 -5.91
CA LYS A 243 24.11 5.52 -5.03
C LYS A 243 22.61 5.31 -4.83
N GLY A 244 22.07 5.58 -3.65
CA GLY A 244 20.61 5.69 -3.49
C GLY A 244 20.09 5.42 -2.08
N SER A 245 18.93 4.79 -1.97
CA SER A 245 18.21 4.56 -0.71
C SER A 245 18.75 3.41 0.15
N TYR A 246 19.59 2.54 -0.41
CA TYR A 246 20.24 1.46 0.33
C TYR A 246 21.58 1.08 -0.30
N PRO A 247 22.56 0.59 0.50
CA PRO A 247 23.86 0.21 -0.01
C PRO A 247 23.78 -1.06 -0.85
N ALA A 248 24.32 -0.98 -2.06
CA ALA A 248 24.37 -2.09 -3.01
C ALA A 248 25.51 -1.90 -4.00
N TYR A 249 25.92 -2.99 -4.64
CA TYR A 249 26.84 -2.97 -5.76
C TYR A 249 26.26 -3.75 -6.93
N SER A 250 26.73 -3.41 -8.13
CA SER A 250 26.40 -4.12 -9.36
C SER A 250 27.64 -4.69 -10.03
N VAL A 251 27.45 -5.79 -10.75
CA VAL A 251 28.47 -6.48 -11.54
C VAL A 251 27.89 -6.74 -12.92
N VAL A 252 28.64 -6.40 -13.96
CA VAL A 252 28.27 -6.70 -15.35
C VAL A 252 28.89 -8.03 -15.75
N GLU A 253 28.07 -8.96 -16.24
CA GLU A 253 28.53 -10.27 -16.72
C GLU A 253 27.91 -10.60 -18.09
N PRO A 254 28.61 -11.34 -18.97
CA PRO A 254 28.06 -11.69 -20.27
C PRO A 254 26.95 -12.75 -20.15
N ALA A 255 25.81 -12.52 -20.81
CA ALA A 255 24.69 -13.46 -20.85
C ALA A 255 24.51 -14.07 -22.25
N PRO A 256 24.38 -15.41 -22.36
CA PRO A 256 24.16 -16.07 -23.64
C PRO A 256 22.77 -15.78 -24.20
N ALA A 257 22.60 -15.96 -25.52
CA ALA A 257 21.30 -15.84 -26.18
C ALA A 257 20.30 -16.84 -25.59
N THR A 258 19.10 -16.38 -25.21
CA THR A 258 18.05 -17.22 -24.61
C THR A 258 16.68 -16.95 -25.22
N LYS A 259 15.76 -17.91 -25.07
CA LYS A 259 14.37 -17.77 -25.52
C LYS A 259 13.56 -17.05 -24.43
N CYS A 260 12.80 -16.02 -24.81
CA CYS A 260 11.89 -15.28 -23.95
C CYS A 260 10.44 -15.38 -24.49
N LYS A 261 9.44 -15.20 -23.64
CA LYS A 261 8.02 -15.20 -24.02
C LYS A 261 7.41 -13.79 -23.90
N GLU A 262 6.67 -13.36 -24.91
CA GLU A 262 5.91 -12.11 -24.92
C GLU A 262 4.41 -12.40 -24.98
N SER A 263 3.63 -11.77 -24.11
CA SER A 263 2.17 -11.97 -24.05
C SER A 263 1.42 -10.77 -24.63
N ARG A 264 0.40 -11.02 -25.46
CA ARG A 264 -0.53 -10.01 -25.99
C ARG A 264 -1.95 -10.56 -26.05
N THR A 265 -2.96 -9.73 -25.87
CA THR A 265 -4.36 -10.12 -26.08
C THR A 265 -4.85 -9.60 -27.43
N GLN A 266 -5.55 -10.45 -28.19
CA GLN A 266 -6.08 -10.12 -29.51
C GLN A 266 -7.58 -10.47 -29.58
N ARG A 267 -8.37 -9.63 -30.25
CA ARG A 267 -9.82 -9.84 -30.45
C ARG A 267 -10.11 -10.16 -31.91
N PHE A 268 -11.06 -11.06 -32.13
CA PHE A 268 -11.65 -11.41 -33.43
C PHE A 268 -13.17 -11.37 -33.31
N ASP A 269 -13.86 -10.96 -34.37
CA ASP A 269 -15.33 -10.81 -34.32
C ASP A 269 -16.06 -12.12 -34.61
N ASN A 270 -15.40 -13.09 -35.24
CA ASN A 270 -15.96 -14.42 -35.51
C ASN A 270 -14.89 -15.51 -35.60
N VAL A 271 -15.33 -16.78 -35.59
CA VAL A 271 -14.46 -17.97 -35.63
C VAL A 271 -13.68 -18.08 -36.94
N SER A 272 -14.24 -17.62 -38.06
CA SER A 272 -13.59 -17.70 -39.38
C SER A 272 -12.39 -16.77 -39.50
N GLU A 273 -12.50 -15.56 -38.95
CA GLU A 273 -11.40 -14.59 -38.86
C GLU A 273 -10.27 -15.14 -37.98
N PHE A 274 -10.62 -15.70 -36.81
CA PHE A 274 -9.68 -16.36 -35.91
C PHE A 274 -8.96 -17.54 -36.59
N ALA A 275 -9.69 -18.41 -37.30
CA ALA A 275 -9.12 -19.54 -38.03
C ALA A 275 -8.15 -19.09 -39.14
N SER A 276 -8.49 -18.04 -39.88
CA SER A 276 -7.64 -17.48 -40.93
C SER A 276 -6.35 -16.90 -40.36
N TRP A 277 -6.44 -16.21 -39.23
CA TRP A 277 -5.27 -15.68 -38.52
C TRP A 277 -4.36 -16.81 -38.00
N LEU A 278 -4.92 -17.86 -37.40
CA LEU A 278 -4.15 -19.03 -36.96
C LEU A 278 -3.37 -19.70 -38.09
N ILE A 279 -3.98 -19.84 -39.27
CA ILE A 279 -3.32 -20.40 -40.44
C ILE A 279 -2.10 -19.55 -40.82
N ASN A 280 -2.24 -18.23 -40.83
CA ASN A 280 -1.13 -17.34 -41.16
C ASN A 280 0.01 -17.39 -40.12
N GLU A 281 -0.32 -17.50 -38.83
CA GLU A 281 0.70 -17.67 -37.78
C GLU A 281 1.40 -19.03 -37.88
N SER A 282 0.68 -20.11 -38.22
CA SER A 282 1.26 -21.46 -38.37
C SER A 282 2.32 -21.55 -39.48
N LYS A 283 2.19 -20.71 -40.52
CA LYS A 283 3.18 -20.64 -41.61
C LYS A 283 4.54 -20.13 -41.13
N GLN A 284 4.57 -19.34 -40.06
CA GLN A 284 5.78 -18.68 -39.58
C GLN A 284 6.41 -19.39 -38.36
N ARG A 285 5.59 -20.04 -37.53
CA ARG A 285 5.99 -20.50 -36.19
C ARG A 285 5.19 -21.74 -35.77
N ASN A 286 5.72 -22.49 -34.80
CA ASN A 286 4.99 -23.58 -34.17
C ASN A 286 3.86 -23.03 -33.31
N LEU A 287 2.66 -23.60 -33.39
CA LEU A 287 1.51 -23.17 -32.59
C LEU A 287 1.14 -24.20 -31.53
N ARG A 288 0.84 -23.71 -30.33
CA ARG A 288 0.25 -24.48 -29.24
C ARG A 288 -1.09 -23.85 -28.85
N LEU A 289 -2.19 -24.51 -29.22
CA LEU A 289 -3.54 -24.09 -28.82
C LEU A 289 -3.92 -24.73 -27.50
N ASP A 290 -4.41 -23.93 -26.56
CA ASP A 290 -4.92 -24.37 -25.27
C ASP A 290 -6.33 -23.78 -25.06
N PHE A 291 -7.34 -24.63 -25.25
CA PHE A 291 -8.75 -24.26 -25.25
C PHE A 291 -9.38 -24.16 -23.84
N GLY A 292 -8.61 -24.44 -22.78
CA GLY A 292 -9.12 -24.43 -21.40
C GLY A 292 -10.36 -25.30 -21.19
N ILE A 293 -11.28 -24.84 -20.32
CA ILE A 293 -12.48 -25.58 -19.90
C ILE A 293 -13.50 -25.76 -21.04
N MET A 294 -13.53 -24.85 -22.02
CA MET A 294 -14.50 -24.87 -23.11
C MET A 294 -14.27 -26.04 -24.09
N GLY A 295 -13.06 -26.60 -24.12
CA GLY A 295 -12.69 -27.64 -25.07
C GLY A 295 -12.61 -27.14 -26.52
N PRO A 296 -12.15 -27.99 -27.45
CA PRO A 296 -11.93 -27.61 -28.85
C PRO A 296 -13.20 -27.55 -29.70
N ASP A 297 -14.34 -28.05 -29.21
CA ASP A 297 -15.53 -28.34 -30.02
C ASP A 297 -16.11 -27.10 -30.72
N HIS A 298 -16.05 -25.94 -30.06
CA HIS A 298 -16.52 -24.68 -30.62
C HIS A 298 -15.75 -24.24 -31.88
N PHE A 299 -14.47 -24.60 -31.97
CA PHE A 299 -13.58 -24.20 -33.07
C PHE A 299 -13.38 -25.31 -34.11
N ARG A 300 -13.62 -26.57 -33.72
CA ARG A 300 -13.28 -27.79 -34.47
C ARG A 300 -13.72 -27.76 -35.94
N ASN A 301 -15.00 -27.50 -36.18
CA ASN A 301 -15.56 -27.59 -37.53
C ASN A 301 -15.03 -26.49 -38.45
N VAL A 302 -14.90 -25.27 -37.93
CA VAL A 302 -14.41 -24.13 -38.72
C VAL A 302 -12.92 -24.31 -39.01
N LEU A 303 -12.10 -24.67 -38.01
CA LEU A 303 -10.67 -24.89 -38.20
C LEU A 303 -10.37 -25.96 -39.25
N LEU A 304 -11.04 -27.12 -39.20
CA LEU A 304 -10.84 -28.20 -40.17
C LEU A 304 -11.29 -27.82 -41.58
N LYS A 305 -12.40 -27.08 -41.71
CA LYS A 305 -12.88 -26.60 -43.01
C LYS A 305 -11.98 -25.54 -43.61
N THR A 306 -11.56 -24.54 -42.83
CA THR A 306 -10.69 -23.45 -43.32
C THR A 306 -9.29 -23.97 -43.68
N THR A 307 -8.82 -25.04 -43.04
CA THR A 307 -7.53 -25.68 -43.37
C THR A 307 -7.62 -26.74 -44.48
N GLY A 308 -8.82 -27.04 -44.99
CA GLY A 308 -9.03 -28.09 -45.99
C GLY A 308 -8.72 -29.51 -45.48
N ARG A 309 -8.76 -29.73 -44.16
CA ARG A 309 -8.48 -31.02 -43.47
C ARG A 309 -9.76 -31.71 -42.99
N TRP A 310 -10.92 -31.29 -43.47
CA TRP A 310 -12.19 -31.93 -43.14
C TRP A 310 -12.24 -33.35 -43.75
N PRO A 311 -12.47 -34.42 -42.97
CA PRO A 311 -12.38 -35.80 -43.44
C PRO A 311 -13.62 -36.21 -44.26
N GLU A 312 -13.82 -35.59 -45.43
CA GLU A 312 -15.00 -35.79 -46.28
C GLU A 312 -15.17 -37.23 -46.72
N LYS A 313 -14.06 -37.87 -47.11
CA LYS A 313 -14.06 -39.23 -47.63
C LYS A 313 -14.40 -40.23 -46.52
N GLU A 314 -13.74 -40.14 -45.38
CA GLU A 314 -13.94 -41.07 -44.27
C GLU A 314 -15.34 -40.91 -43.64
N LEU A 315 -15.86 -39.68 -43.57
CA LEU A 315 -17.24 -39.44 -43.11
C LEU A 315 -18.27 -40.02 -44.10
N LYS A 316 -17.99 -39.96 -45.41
CA LYS A 316 -18.83 -40.62 -46.40
C LYS A 316 -18.78 -42.14 -46.24
N ASP A 317 -17.61 -42.72 -46.05
CA ASP A 317 -17.45 -44.17 -45.86
C ASP A 317 -18.22 -44.68 -44.61
N VAL A 318 -18.25 -43.91 -43.53
CA VAL A 318 -19.02 -44.24 -42.31
C VAL A 318 -20.53 -44.17 -42.58
N LYS A 319 -21.01 -43.19 -43.34
CA LYS A 319 -22.42 -43.11 -43.75
C LYS A 319 -22.82 -44.26 -44.68
N ASP A 320 -21.98 -44.57 -45.66
CA ASP A 320 -22.19 -45.69 -46.59
C ASP A 320 -22.14 -47.04 -45.84
N MET A 321 -21.34 -47.14 -44.76
CA MET A 321 -21.33 -48.30 -43.87
C MET A 321 -22.60 -48.39 -43.02
N LEU A 322 -23.11 -47.26 -42.50
CA LEU A 322 -24.37 -47.22 -41.76
C LEU A 322 -25.52 -47.67 -42.65
N GLU A 323 -25.62 -47.17 -43.89
CA GLU A 323 -26.68 -47.57 -44.83
C GLU A 323 -26.66 -49.08 -45.10
N ARG A 324 -25.48 -49.66 -45.37
CA ARG A 324 -25.33 -51.11 -45.54
C ARG A 324 -25.72 -51.88 -44.27
N SER A 325 -25.29 -51.41 -43.11
CA SER A 325 -25.57 -52.07 -41.82
C SER A 325 -27.05 -52.00 -41.44
N LEU A 326 -27.74 -50.90 -41.77
CA LEU A 326 -29.19 -50.76 -41.58
C LEU A 326 -29.95 -51.76 -42.45
N GLN A 327 -29.51 -51.96 -43.71
CA GLN A 327 -30.11 -52.93 -44.62
C GLN A 327 -29.94 -54.37 -44.12
N THR A 328 -28.71 -54.77 -43.75
CA THR A 328 -28.44 -56.11 -43.21
C THR A 328 -29.14 -56.35 -41.87
N SER A 329 -29.25 -55.32 -41.01
CA SER A 329 -29.96 -55.43 -39.74
C SER A 329 -31.46 -55.64 -39.91
N LEU A 330 -32.08 -55.06 -40.94
CA LEU A 330 -33.48 -55.28 -41.25
C LEU A 330 -33.71 -56.75 -41.65
N GLU A 331 -32.87 -57.29 -42.53
CA GLU A 331 -32.91 -58.70 -42.95
C GLU A 331 -32.72 -59.66 -41.77
N GLN A 332 -31.75 -59.39 -40.89
CA GLN A 332 -31.54 -60.16 -39.65
C GLN A 332 -32.71 -60.06 -38.67
N SER A 333 -33.36 -58.91 -38.58
CA SER A 333 -34.55 -58.73 -37.73
C SER A 333 -35.73 -59.52 -38.28
N MET A 334 -35.90 -59.56 -39.60
CA MET A 334 -36.92 -60.40 -40.25
C MET A 334 -36.69 -61.89 -39.99
N ASP A 335 -35.45 -62.38 -40.21
CA ASP A 335 -35.09 -63.79 -39.97
C ASP A 335 -35.31 -64.20 -38.50
N ARG A 336 -34.93 -63.31 -37.57
CA ARG A 336 -35.11 -63.53 -36.12
C ARG A 336 -36.59 -63.60 -35.73
N VAL A 337 -37.44 -62.72 -36.28
CA VAL A 337 -38.89 -62.76 -36.02
C VAL A 337 -39.49 -64.02 -36.63
N GLN A 338 -39.12 -64.37 -37.86
CA GLN A 338 -39.63 -65.56 -38.53
C GLN A 338 -39.29 -66.84 -37.74
N THR A 339 -38.03 -66.97 -37.29
CA THR A 339 -37.60 -68.09 -36.44
C THR A 339 -38.41 -68.17 -35.14
N TYR A 340 -38.62 -67.02 -34.48
CA TYR A 340 -39.43 -66.95 -33.26
C TYR A 340 -40.87 -67.41 -33.50
N ILE A 341 -41.50 -66.96 -34.59
CA ILE A 341 -42.87 -67.33 -34.95
C ILE A 341 -42.96 -68.82 -35.28
N GLU A 342 -42.04 -69.35 -36.09
CA GLU A 342 -42.02 -70.76 -36.50
C GLU A 342 -41.79 -71.70 -35.32
N GLU A 343 -40.90 -71.35 -34.39
CA GLU A 343 -40.63 -72.15 -33.19
C GLU A 343 -41.87 -72.25 -32.28
N HIS A 344 -42.55 -71.13 -32.03
CA HIS A 344 -43.78 -71.11 -31.23
C HIS A 344 -44.92 -71.84 -31.94
N ARG A 345 -45.06 -71.65 -33.25
CA ARG A 345 -46.05 -72.35 -34.07
C ARG A 345 -45.85 -73.86 -34.05
N ALA A 346 -44.63 -74.33 -34.29
CA ALA A 346 -44.29 -75.75 -34.30
C ALA A 346 -44.50 -76.39 -32.91
N THR A 347 -44.10 -75.69 -31.85
CA THR A 347 -44.29 -76.15 -30.47
C THR A 347 -45.77 -76.30 -30.14
N LEU A 348 -46.60 -75.29 -30.43
CA LEU A 348 -48.03 -75.32 -30.15
C LEU A 348 -48.78 -76.34 -31.02
N LEU A 349 -48.39 -76.52 -32.28
CA LEU A 349 -48.90 -77.55 -33.16
C LEU A 349 -48.61 -78.96 -32.62
N SER A 350 -47.40 -79.20 -32.11
CA SER A 350 -47.03 -80.51 -31.56
C SER A 350 -47.90 -80.95 -30.36
N TYR A 351 -48.46 -79.97 -29.63
CA TYR A 351 -49.34 -80.20 -28.49
C TYR A 351 -50.84 -80.12 -28.83
N MET A 352 -51.21 -79.74 -30.05
CA MET A 352 -52.60 -79.47 -30.44
C MET A 352 -53.54 -80.65 -30.19
N GLU A 353 -53.12 -81.87 -30.56
CA GLU A 353 -53.92 -83.08 -30.33
C GLU A 353 -54.06 -83.39 -28.84
N SER A 354 -53.00 -83.21 -28.05
CA SER A 354 -53.02 -83.42 -26.59
C SER A 354 -53.88 -82.39 -25.85
N LEU A 355 -53.88 -81.13 -26.30
CA LEU A 355 -54.67 -80.05 -25.69
C LEU A 355 -56.18 -80.24 -25.82
N PHE A 356 -56.62 -80.99 -26.84
CA PHE A 356 -58.03 -81.27 -27.13
C PHE A 356 -58.37 -82.76 -27.01
N ASP A 357 -57.47 -83.57 -26.46
CA ASP A 357 -57.77 -84.97 -26.18
C ASP A 357 -58.68 -85.08 -24.95
N LEU A 358 -59.78 -85.83 -25.08
CA LEU A 358 -60.80 -85.93 -24.04
C LEU A 358 -60.27 -86.63 -22.78
N ASP A 359 -59.39 -87.63 -22.91
CA ASP A 359 -58.80 -88.31 -21.76
C ASP A 359 -57.81 -87.41 -21.04
N VAL A 360 -57.01 -86.63 -21.78
CA VAL A 360 -56.08 -85.65 -21.18
C VAL A 360 -56.85 -84.53 -20.49
N LEU A 361 -57.93 -84.03 -21.08
CA LEU A 361 -58.79 -83.00 -20.48
C LEU A 361 -59.54 -83.49 -19.23
N TYR A 362 -59.92 -84.76 -19.18
CA TYR A 362 -60.72 -85.33 -18.09
C TYR A 362 -59.87 -85.95 -16.95
N LYS A 363 -58.80 -86.66 -17.31
CA LYS A 363 -57.95 -87.47 -16.40
C LYS A 363 -56.53 -86.91 -16.23
N GLY A 364 -56.07 -86.01 -17.10
CA GLY A 364 -54.70 -85.51 -17.11
C GLY A 364 -54.31 -84.80 -15.80
N ALA A 365 -53.04 -84.92 -15.43
CA ALA A 365 -52.47 -84.25 -14.27
C ALA A 365 -52.49 -82.73 -14.44
N LYS A 366 -52.45 -81.97 -13.34
CA LYS A 366 -52.44 -80.49 -13.40
C LYS A 366 -51.24 -79.97 -14.23
N ASP A 367 -50.09 -80.62 -14.12
CA ASP A 367 -48.80 -80.21 -14.73
C ASP A 367 -48.53 -80.84 -16.11
N GLU A 368 -49.58 -81.23 -16.84
CA GLU A 368 -49.45 -81.77 -18.18
C GLU A 368 -48.62 -80.84 -19.11
N PRO A 369 -47.53 -81.32 -19.74
CA PRO A 369 -46.58 -80.48 -20.49
C PRO A 369 -47.20 -79.58 -21.56
N ALA A 370 -48.22 -80.10 -22.25
CA ALA A 370 -48.97 -79.36 -23.27
C ALA A 370 -49.64 -78.10 -22.69
N PHE A 371 -50.27 -78.22 -21.53
CA PHE A 371 -50.99 -77.12 -20.87
C PHE A 371 -50.05 -76.14 -20.16
N VAL A 372 -48.92 -76.62 -19.63
CA VAL A 372 -47.87 -75.74 -19.07
C VAL A 372 -47.27 -74.87 -20.17
N THR A 373 -46.93 -75.46 -21.31
CA THR A 373 -46.37 -74.75 -22.47
C THR A 373 -47.36 -73.72 -23.02
N LEU A 374 -48.63 -74.11 -23.17
CA LEU A 374 -49.70 -73.18 -23.58
C LEU A 374 -49.85 -72.02 -22.60
N ASN A 375 -49.92 -72.31 -21.29
CA ASN A 375 -50.09 -71.27 -20.28
C ASN A 375 -48.93 -70.28 -20.28
N LYS A 376 -47.68 -70.75 -20.46
CA LYS A 376 -46.51 -69.89 -20.61
C LYS A 376 -46.64 -68.96 -21.82
N TYR A 377 -46.96 -69.50 -23.00
CA TYR A 377 -47.15 -68.71 -24.21
C TYR A 377 -48.27 -67.67 -24.06
N VAL A 378 -49.42 -68.06 -23.49
CA VAL A 378 -50.53 -67.14 -23.29
C VAL A 378 -50.18 -66.04 -22.29
N GLN A 379 -49.45 -66.34 -21.21
CA GLN A 379 -48.95 -65.33 -20.28
C GLN A 379 -47.96 -64.37 -20.94
N GLU A 380 -47.05 -64.87 -21.79
CA GLU A 380 -46.11 -64.03 -22.56
C GLU A 380 -46.87 -63.07 -23.48
N VAL A 381 -47.84 -63.57 -24.25
CA VAL A 381 -48.67 -62.75 -25.16
C VAL A 381 -49.54 -61.75 -24.38
N GLN A 382 -50.09 -62.14 -23.22
CA GLN A 382 -50.86 -61.23 -22.35
C GLN A 382 -49.99 -60.13 -21.73
N SER A 383 -48.74 -60.44 -21.39
CA SER A 383 -47.80 -59.48 -20.81
C SER A 383 -47.34 -58.43 -21.81
N ASP A 384 -47.26 -58.76 -23.10
CA ASP A 384 -46.95 -57.79 -24.16
C ASP A 384 -48.19 -56.99 -24.57
N ARG A 385 -48.35 -55.83 -23.94
CA ARG A 385 -49.47 -54.90 -24.19
C ARG A 385 -49.64 -54.54 -25.67
N SER A 386 -48.57 -54.50 -26.46
CA SER A 386 -48.62 -54.09 -27.87
C SER A 386 -49.12 -55.20 -28.80
N ILE A 387 -49.03 -56.46 -28.36
CA ILE A 387 -49.63 -57.62 -29.01
C ILE A 387 -51.06 -57.84 -28.47
N TRP A 388 -51.22 -57.88 -27.14
CA TRP A 388 -52.52 -58.16 -26.49
C TRP A 388 -53.63 -57.16 -26.86
N SER A 389 -53.31 -55.86 -26.92
CA SER A 389 -54.28 -54.81 -27.25
C SER A 389 -54.80 -54.84 -28.69
N LYS A 390 -54.09 -55.52 -29.60
CA LYS A 390 -54.49 -55.66 -31.01
C LYS A 390 -55.33 -56.91 -31.29
N LEU A 391 -55.43 -57.83 -30.32
CA LEU A 391 -56.27 -59.01 -30.42
C LEU A 391 -57.74 -58.66 -30.18
N GLY A 392 -58.64 -59.22 -31.00
CA GLY A 392 -60.08 -59.10 -30.76
C GLY A 392 -60.49 -59.85 -29.50
N THR A 393 -61.56 -59.40 -28.83
CA THR A 393 -62.06 -60.00 -27.58
C THR A 393 -62.34 -61.50 -27.72
N SER A 394 -62.91 -61.93 -28.85
CA SER A 394 -63.14 -63.36 -29.14
C SER A 394 -61.82 -64.16 -29.22
N THR A 395 -60.79 -63.62 -29.86
CA THR A 395 -59.46 -64.25 -29.96
C THR A 395 -58.79 -64.36 -28.59
N GLN A 396 -58.85 -63.31 -27.77
CA GLN A 396 -58.29 -63.31 -26.41
C GLN A 396 -58.90 -64.39 -25.52
N VAL A 397 -60.22 -64.57 -25.62
CA VAL A 397 -60.98 -65.61 -24.90
C VAL A 397 -60.64 -67.00 -25.44
N THR A 398 -60.57 -67.14 -26.76
CA THR A 398 -60.31 -68.41 -27.43
C THR A 398 -58.88 -68.90 -27.18
N LEU A 399 -57.87 -68.02 -27.07
CA LEU A 399 -56.47 -68.41 -26.75
C LEU A 399 -56.34 -69.24 -25.47
N ASN A 400 -57.21 -68.99 -24.48
CA ASN A 400 -57.27 -69.70 -23.20
C ASN A 400 -58.20 -70.92 -23.22
N LEU A 401 -58.81 -71.25 -24.35
CA LEU A 401 -59.85 -72.27 -24.45
C LEU A 401 -59.41 -73.65 -23.93
N PRO A 402 -58.23 -74.20 -24.27
CA PRO A 402 -57.81 -75.49 -23.73
C PRO A 402 -57.68 -75.48 -22.20
N LEU A 403 -57.12 -74.40 -21.62
CA LEU A 403 -57.02 -74.24 -20.17
C LEU A 403 -58.40 -74.17 -19.50
N ARG A 404 -59.35 -73.47 -20.13
CA ARG A 404 -60.74 -73.37 -19.67
C ARG A 404 -61.46 -74.71 -19.77
N LEU A 405 -61.29 -75.43 -20.89
CA LEU A 405 -61.83 -76.78 -21.08
C LEU A 405 -61.27 -77.74 -20.03
N LYS A 406 -59.96 -77.77 -19.80
CA LYS A 406 -59.34 -78.64 -18.79
C LYS A 406 -59.90 -78.39 -17.39
N ASN A 407 -60.09 -77.13 -17.03
CA ASN A 407 -60.60 -76.74 -15.71
C ASN A 407 -62.08 -77.09 -15.53
N GLN A 408 -62.87 -77.14 -16.60
CA GLN A 408 -64.33 -77.33 -16.54
C GLN A 408 -64.82 -78.66 -17.12
N MET A 409 -63.95 -79.49 -17.73
CA MET A 409 -64.35 -80.72 -18.42
C MET A 409 -65.08 -81.70 -17.51
N LYS A 410 -64.69 -81.79 -16.23
CA LYS A 410 -65.39 -82.65 -15.25
C LYS A 410 -66.81 -82.16 -14.97
N ALA A 411 -67.03 -80.85 -14.92
CA ALA A 411 -68.34 -80.25 -14.75
C ALA A 411 -69.19 -80.38 -16.03
N ILE A 412 -68.59 -80.21 -17.21
CA ILE A 412 -69.27 -80.41 -18.50
C ILE A 412 -69.75 -81.86 -18.64
N ALA A 413 -68.89 -82.84 -18.29
CA ALA A 413 -69.23 -84.25 -18.34
C ALA A 413 -70.30 -84.66 -17.31
N SER A 414 -70.32 -84.06 -16.11
CA SER A 414 -71.41 -84.29 -15.14
C SER A 414 -72.73 -83.68 -15.63
N THR A 415 -72.68 -82.45 -16.17
CA THR A 415 -73.86 -81.78 -16.73
C THR A 415 -74.33 -82.43 -18.03
N PHE A 416 -73.55 -83.25 -18.72
CA PHE A 416 -74.07 -84.08 -19.82
C PHE A 416 -74.78 -85.33 -19.29
N ARG A 417 -74.21 -85.95 -18.25
CA ARG A 417 -74.76 -87.15 -17.61
C ARG A 417 -76.15 -86.91 -17.03
N ASP A 418 -76.35 -85.78 -16.37
CA ASP A 418 -77.56 -85.47 -15.60
C ASP A 418 -78.84 -85.32 -16.43
N GLY A 419 -78.79 -85.49 -17.74
CA GLY A 419 -79.94 -85.20 -18.59
C GLY A 419 -79.88 -85.79 -19.98
N LEU A 420 -78.84 -86.56 -20.27
CA LEU A 420 -79.08 -87.88 -20.86
C LEU A 420 -80.09 -88.70 -20.02
N ALA A 421 -80.09 -88.53 -18.70
CA ALA A 421 -81.10 -89.13 -17.81
C ALA A 421 -82.52 -88.54 -17.96
N ASN A 422 -82.68 -87.38 -18.62
CA ASN A 422 -83.90 -86.56 -18.61
C ASN A 422 -84.42 -86.15 -20.02
N GLY A 423 -83.76 -86.54 -21.11
CA GLY A 423 -84.09 -86.12 -22.49
C GLY A 423 -83.76 -87.16 -23.54
N SER A 424 -84.03 -86.87 -24.83
CA SER A 424 -83.66 -87.77 -25.93
C SER A 424 -82.16 -87.64 -26.26
N ASP A 425 -81.49 -88.74 -26.60
CA ASP A 425 -80.05 -88.78 -26.91
C ASP A 425 -79.64 -87.72 -27.97
N LYS A 426 -80.54 -87.41 -28.92
CA LYS A 426 -80.29 -86.46 -30.01
C LYS A 426 -80.36 -84.99 -29.56
N ASP A 427 -81.33 -84.63 -28.71
CA ASP A 427 -81.52 -83.25 -28.24
C ASP A 427 -80.40 -82.81 -27.26
N VAL A 428 -79.88 -83.76 -26.47
CA VAL A 428 -78.79 -83.52 -25.53
C VAL A 428 -77.46 -83.32 -26.26
N ALA A 429 -77.21 -84.10 -27.33
CA ALA A 429 -76.02 -83.94 -28.17
C ALA A 429 -76.01 -82.59 -28.92
N GLU A 430 -77.14 -82.16 -29.47
CA GLU A 430 -77.27 -80.86 -30.14
C GLU A 430 -77.08 -79.68 -29.17
N SER A 431 -77.65 -79.79 -27.96
CA SER A 431 -77.47 -78.79 -26.90
C SER A 431 -76.01 -78.68 -26.43
N LEU A 432 -75.30 -79.82 -26.30
CA LEU A 432 -73.88 -79.86 -25.98
C LEU A 432 -73.02 -79.21 -27.07
N ALA A 433 -73.33 -79.47 -28.34
CA ALA A 433 -72.64 -78.87 -29.47
C ALA A 433 -72.81 -77.33 -29.51
N VAL A 434 -74.02 -76.83 -29.25
CA VAL A 434 -74.30 -75.39 -29.12
C VAL A 434 -73.51 -74.78 -27.96
N PHE A 435 -73.51 -75.44 -26.80
CA PHE A 435 -72.77 -74.96 -25.62
C PHE A 435 -71.26 -74.90 -25.87
N ILE A 436 -70.64 -75.95 -26.42
CA ILE A 436 -69.20 -75.96 -26.69
C ILE A 436 -68.83 -74.87 -27.72
N ARG A 437 -69.70 -74.64 -28.71
CA ARG A 437 -69.52 -73.54 -29.67
C ARG A 437 -69.56 -72.17 -29.00
N GLU A 438 -70.48 -71.93 -28.06
CA GLU A 438 -70.54 -70.67 -27.29
C GLU A 438 -69.38 -70.55 -26.30
N PHE A 439 -69.02 -71.63 -25.61
CA PHE A 439 -67.90 -71.70 -24.66
C PHE A 439 -66.54 -71.40 -25.32
N THR A 440 -66.40 -71.76 -26.60
CA THR A 440 -65.22 -71.49 -27.43
C THR A 440 -64.93 -69.99 -27.54
N VAL A 441 -65.97 -69.17 -27.73
CA VAL A 441 -65.83 -67.73 -28.07
C VAL A 441 -66.24 -66.77 -26.94
N LEU A 442 -66.95 -67.25 -25.91
CA LEU A 442 -67.38 -66.47 -24.74
C LEU A 442 -66.72 -67.01 -23.47
N ASP A 443 -66.40 -66.13 -22.52
CA ASP A 443 -65.87 -66.50 -21.20
C ASP A 443 -66.98 -66.94 -20.24
N THR A 444 -67.71 -67.98 -20.62
CA THR A 444 -68.77 -68.57 -19.81
C THR A 444 -68.16 -69.45 -18.71
N LYS A 445 -68.52 -69.18 -17.45
CA LYS A 445 -68.24 -70.07 -16.31
C LYS A 445 -69.49 -70.89 -16.00
N ILE A 446 -69.32 -72.18 -15.75
CA ILE A 446 -70.37 -73.03 -15.19
C ILE A 446 -70.48 -72.68 -13.69
N GLU A 447 -71.37 -71.76 -13.34
CA GLU A 447 -71.69 -71.45 -11.95
C GLU A 447 -72.64 -72.50 -11.39
N THR A 448 -72.32 -73.03 -10.21
CA THR A 448 -73.17 -73.96 -9.47
C THR A 448 -74.33 -73.25 -8.73
N ASP A 449 -74.48 -71.93 -8.90
CA ASP A 449 -75.53 -71.12 -8.27
C ASP A 449 -76.65 -70.73 -9.27
N ASN A 450 -77.79 -71.35 -9.02
CA ASN A 450 -79.20 -71.12 -9.35
C ASN A 450 -79.74 -70.08 -10.36
N ASP A 451 -78.99 -69.22 -11.07
CA ASP A 451 -79.62 -68.18 -11.92
C ASP A 451 -78.98 -67.90 -13.31
N GLY A 452 -78.19 -68.82 -13.85
CA GLY A 452 -77.71 -68.78 -15.24
C GLY A 452 -78.52 -69.65 -16.21
N PHE A 453 -78.58 -69.29 -17.49
CA PHE A 453 -79.39 -69.88 -18.60
C PHE A 453 -79.52 -71.43 -18.62
N PHE A 454 -78.54 -72.16 -18.07
CA PHE A 454 -78.53 -73.61 -17.88
C PHE A 454 -79.57 -74.15 -16.87
N GLY A 455 -80.06 -73.33 -15.94
CA GLY A 455 -80.98 -73.74 -14.88
C GLY A 455 -82.43 -73.98 -15.30
N ARG A 456 -82.81 -73.65 -16.54
CA ARG A 456 -84.21 -73.78 -17.00
C ARG A 456 -84.56 -75.10 -17.69
N VAL A 457 -83.57 -75.85 -18.18
CA VAL A 457 -83.85 -77.05 -18.98
C VAL A 457 -83.79 -78.33 -18.11
N TRP A 458 -83.09 -78.32 -16.98
CA TRP A 458 -82.71 -79.56 -16.26
C TRP A 458 -83.05 -79.50 -14.75
N LYS A 459 -84.33 -79.67 -14.40
CA LYS A 459 -84.77 -79.92 -13.00
C LYS A 459 -85.79 -81.08 -12.95
N LYS A 460 -85.35 -82.28 -12.53
CA LYS A 460 -85.94 -83.08 -11.41
C LYS A 460 -85.27 -84.46 -11.15
N VAL A 461 -84.77 -84.61 -9.90
CA VAL A 461 -84.62 -85.82 -9.02
C VAL A 461 -83.35 -86.73 -9.09
N TRP A 462 -82.70 -86.93 -7.92
CA TRP A 462 -81.56 -87.81 -7.49
C TRP A 462 -82.07 -89.26 -7.17
N PRO A 463 -81.27 -90.38 -7.06
CA PRO A 463 -79.87 -90.44 -6.62
C PRO A 463 -78.88 -91.46 -7.28
N ARG A 464 -77.58 -91.30 -6.90
CA ARG A 464 -76.44 -92.25 -6.96
C ARG A 464 -76.86 -93.73 -6.80
N ASP A 465 -76.32 -94.73 -7.49
CA ASP A 465 -74.91 -95.08 -7.74
C ASP A 465 -74.77 -96.07 -8.94
N GLN A 466 -73.53 -96.13 -9.47
CA GLN A 466 -72.92 -97.20 -10.28
C GLN A 466 -73.58 -97.64 -11.61
N GLU A 467 -73.09 -97.06 -12.70
CA GLU A 467 -72.63 -97.82 -13.87
C GLU A 467 -71.55 -97.00 -14.60
N SER A 468 -70.30 -97.40 -14.37
CA SER A 468 -69.08 -96.72 -14.80
C SER A 468 -68.46 -97.49 -15.96
N GLU A 469 -68.73 -97.05 -17.20
CA GLU A 469 -67.86 -97.09 -18.39
C GLU A 469 -68.67 -96.80 -19.66
N PHE A 470 -69.89 -97.34 -19.80
CA PHE A 470 -70.72 -97.22 -21.01
C PHE A 470 -71.22 -95.80 -21.35
N LEU A 471 -71.41 -94.93 -20.35
CA LEU A 471 -71.82 -93.53 -20.55
C LEU A 471 -70.68 -92.60 -21.00
N LEU A 472 -69.41 -93.03 -20.82
CA LEU A 472 -68.24 -92.26 -21.22
C LEU A 472 -68.04 -92.32 -22.75
N ASP A 473 -68.38 -93.44 -23.37
CA ASP A 473 -68.24 -93.65 -24.81
C ASP A 473 -69.25 -92.81 -25.62
N LYS A 474 -70.50 -92.71 -25.15
CA LYS A 474 -71.50 -91.80 -25.74
C LYS A 474 -71.09 -90.33 -25.61
N PHE A 475 -70.58 -89.92 -24.45
CA PHE A 475 -70.06 -88.56 -24.26
C PHE A 475 -68.89 -88.27 -25.20
N ARG A 476 -67.98 -89.25 -25.38
CA ARG A 476 -66.87 -89.16 -26.33
C ARG A 476 -67.36 -89.00 -27.77
N GLU A 477 -68.37 -89.77 -28.18
CA GLU A 477 -68.96 -89.69 -29.53
C GLU A 477 -69.62 -88.31 -29.77
N CYS A 478 -70.41 -87.79 -28.81
CA CYS A 478 -71.04 -86.48 -28.92
C CYS A 478 -70.05 -85.30 -28.83
N MET A 479 -68.93 -85.46 -28.11
CA MET A 479 -67.90 -84.43 -27.97
C MET A 479 -66.93 -84.38 -29.14
N ALA A 480 -66.82 -85.45 -29.94
CA ALA A 480 -65.81 -85.53 -31.01
C ALA A 480 -65.89 -84.37 -32.02
N GLU A 481 -67.09 -84.10 -32.56
CA GLU A 481 -67.28 -83.02 -33.55
C GLU A 481 -67.15 -81.62 -32.92
N PRO A 482 -67.82 -81.29 -31.79
CA PRO A 482 -67.69 -79.98 -31.15
C PRO A 482 -66.27 -79.67 -30.65
N LEU A 483 -65.56 -80.67 -30.11
CA LEU A 483 -64.20 -80.51 -29.62
C LEU A 483 -63.22 -80.32 -30.78
N ASN A 484 -63.45 -80.98 -31.91
CA ASN A 484 -62.67 -80.75 -33.13
C ASN A 484 -62.93 -79.34 -33.72
N ALA A 485 -64.17 -78.85 -33.69
CA ALA A 485 -64.49 -77.47 -34.10
C ALA A 485 -63.83 -76.43 -33.16
N ALA A 486 -63.87 -76.66 -31.85
CA ALA A 486 -63.19 -75.84 -30.84
C ALA A 486 -61.66 -75.84 -31.03
N ARG A 487 -61.08 -76.99 -31.37
CA ARG A 487 -59.66 -77.16 -31.71
C ARG A 487 -59.27 -76.31 -32.93
N GLN A 488 -60.08 -76.32 -33.99
CA GLN A 488 -59.86 -75.49 -35.17
C GLN A 488 -59.96 -73.99 -34.86
N ALA A 489 -60.97 -73.57 -34.09
CA ALA A 489 -61.14 -72.18 -33.69
C ALA A 489 -59.99 -71.66 -32.80
N TRP A 490 -59.49 -72.50 -31.89
CA TRP A 490 -58.31 -72.19 -31.08
C TRP A 490 -57.07 -72.01 -31.94
N PHE A 491 -56.81 -72.93 -32.87
CA PHE A 491 -55.65 -72.84 -33.74
C PHE A 491 -55.70 -71.58 -34.62
N GLN A 492 -56.86 -71.22 -35.17
CA GLN A 492 -57.04 -69.95 -35.90
C GLN A 492 -56.75 -68.72 -35.02
N SER A 493 -57.07 -68.80 -33.73
CA SER A 493 -56.76 -67.72 -32.77
C SER A 493 -55.26 -67.62 -32.46
N ILE A 494 -54.57 -68.75 -32.40
CA ILE A 494 -53.10 -68.81 -32.29
C ILE A 494 -52.44 -68.22 -33.52
N GLU A 495 -52.88 -68.59 -34.72
CA GLU A 495 -52.38 -68.03 -36.00
C GLU A 495 -52.59 -66.52 -36.07
N THR A 496 -53.75 -66.03 -35.62
CA THR A 496 -54.04 -64.59 -35.54
C THR A 496 -53.09 -63.89 -34.56
N ALA A 497 -52.80 -64.49 -33.41
CA ALA A 497 -51.88 -63.93 -32.42
C ALA A 497 -50.44 -63.91 -32.92
N LEU A 498 -49.98 -64.97 -33.59
CA LEU A 498 -48.66 -65.03 -34.22
C LEU A 498 -48.52 -64.02 -35.36
N ALA A 499 -49.54 -63.82 -36.19
CA ALA A 499 -49.52 -62.81 -37.26
C ALA A 499 -49.43 -61.37 -36.72
N ILE A 500 -50.08 -61.08 -35.60
CA ILE A 500 -49.96 -59.77 -34.93
C ILE A 500 -48.57 -59.62 -34.29
N ALA A 501 -48.05 -60.69 -33.67
CA ALA A 501 -46.72 -60.70 -33.07
C ALA A 501 -45.63 -60.46 -34.13
N ASP A 502 -45.74 -61.05 -35.31
CA ASP A 502 -44.82 -60.85 -36.45
C ASP A 502 -44.63 -59.35 -36.78
N GLY A 503 -45.72 -58.65 -37.08
CA GLY A 503 -45.66 -57.22 -37.43
C GLY A 503 -45.22 -56.31 -36.29
N VAL A 504 -45.53 -56.65 -35.04
CA VAL A 504 -45.16 -55.86 -33.85
C VAL A 504 -43.69 -56.04 -33.48
N LEU A 505 -43.22 -57.28 -33.43
CA LEU A 505 -41.85 -57.61 -33.06
C LEU A 505 -40.85 -57.15 -34.13
N LEU A 506 -41.19 -57.28 -35.41
CA LEU A 506 -40.36 -56.78 -36.50
C LEU A 506 -40.11 -55.28 -36.39
N LYS A 507 -41.15 -54.50 -36.12
CA LYS A 507 -41.03 -53.05 -35.93
C LYS A 507 -40.18 -52.71 -34.71
N ARG A 508 -40.43 -53.35 -33.56
CA ARG A 508 -39.70 -53.08 -32.31
C ARG A 508 -38.20 -53.39 -32.44
N TRP A 509 -37.86 -54.59 -32.88
CA TRP A 509 -36.47 -55.03 -32.94
C TRP A 509 -35.66 -54.31 -34.04
N SER A 510 -36.31 -53.94 -35.15
CA SER A 510 -35.66 -53.10 -36.16
C SER A 510 -35.40 -51.69 -35.63
N GLU A 511 -36.37 -51.03 -35.00
CA GLU A 511 -36.19 -49.67 -34.45
C GLU A 511 -35.10 -49.60 -33.37
N GLU A 512 -35.05 -50.55 -32.44
CA GLU A 512 -34.01 -50.64 -31.40
C GLU A 512 -32.61 -50.79 -32.01
N THR A 513 -32.45 -51.69 -32.99
CA THR A 513 -31.17 -51.95 -33.63
C THR A 513 -30.73 -50.76 -34.50
N GLN A 514 -31.66 -50.15 -35.24
CA GLN A 514 -31.39 -48.94 -36.03
C GLN A 514 -30.96 -47.76 -35.15
N GLN A 515 -31.59 -47.58 -33.98
CA GLN A 515 -31.22 -46.51 -33.05
C GLN A 515 -29.81 -46.73 -32.48
N SER A 516 -29.45 -47.97 -32.16
CA SER A 516 -28.10 -48.33 -31.71
C SER A 516 -27.05 -48.06 -32.79
N LEU A 517 -27.31 -48.49 -34.03
CA LEU A 517 -26.42 -48.26 -35.19
C LEU A 517 -26.21 -46.77 -35.46
N ARG A 518 -27.27 -45.95 -35.41
CA ARG A 518 -27.17 -44.49 -35.58
C ARG A 518 -26.33 -43.84 -34.48
N LYS A 519 -26.48 -44.28 -33.22
CA LYS A 519 -25.63 -43.79 -32.11
C LYS A 519 -24.16 -44.18 -32.30
N SER A 520 -23.89 -45.41 -32.76
CA SER A 520 -22.53 -45.85 -33.09
C SER A 520 -21.93 -45.01 -34.21
N CYS A 521 -22.67 -44.78 -35.29
CA CYS A 521 -22.25 -43.94 -36.41
C CYS A 521 -21.92 -42.51 -35.95
N GLN A 522 -22.76 -41.89 -35.10
CA GLN A 522 -22.48 -40.57 -34.55
C GLN A 522 -21.20 -40.55 -33.70
N ALA A 523 -20.95 -41.61 -32.93
CA ALA A 523 -19.71 -41.75 -32.16
C ALA A 523 -18.48 -41.90 -33.06
N ASP A 524 -18.60 -42.67 -34.16
CA ASP A 524 -17.53 -42.85 -35.14
C ASP A 524 -17.24 -41.57 -35.94
N GLU A 525 -18.27 -40.84 -36.37
CA GLU A 525 -18.13 -39.51 -36.97
C GLU A 525 -17.40 -38.55 -36.01
N HIS A 526 -17.81 -38.50 -34.74
CA HIS A 526 -17.17 -37.66 -33.73
C HIS A 526 -15.70 -38.04 -33.50
N LYS A 527 -15.39 -39.34 -33.52
CA LYS A 527 -14.03 -39.88 -33.38
C LYS A 527 -13.15 -39.51 -34.56
N LEU A 528 -13.66 -39.59 -35.79
CA LEU A 528 -12.96 -39.18 -37.01
C LEU A 528 -12.65 -37.68 -37.00
N ILE A 529 -13.64 -36.84 -36.71
CA ILE A 529 -13.45 -35.38 -36.67
C ILE A 529 -12.46 -35.00 -35.56
N SER A 530 -12.57 -35.62 -34.39
CA SER A 530 -11.62 -35.39 -33.28
C SER A 530 -10.20 -35.84 -33.62
N ARG A 531 -10.04 -36.96 -34.35
CA ARG A 531 -8.74 -37.42 -34.84
C ARG A 531 -8.14 -36.42 -35.82
N ALA A 532 -8.91 -35.97 -36.82
CA ALA A 532 -8.46 -34.98 -37.80
C ALA A 532 -8.02 -33.67 -37.14
N LEU A 533 -8.75 -33.21 -36.11
CA LEU A 533 -8.36 -32.02 -35.35
C LEU A 533 -7.05 -32.25 -34.58
N ASN A 534 -6.90 -33.38 -33.90
CA ASN A 534 -5.68 -33.68 -33.14
C ASN A 534 -4.46 -33.79 -34.06
N GLU A 535 -4.63 -34.36 -35.26
CA GLU A 535 -3.58 -34.38 -36.29
C GLU A 535 -3.22 -32.98 -36.75
N LEU A 536 -4.20 -32.12 -37.04
CA LEU A 536 -3.96 -30.71 -37.38
C LEU A 536 -3.17 -29.99 -36.26
N LEU A 537 -3.61 -30.12 -35.00
CA LEU A 537 -2.93 -29.50 -33.86
C LEU A 537 -1.51 -30.03 -33.66
N ARG A 538 -1.27 -31.32 -33.95
CA ARG A 538 0.06 -31.92 -33.92
C ARG A 538 0.94 -31.36 -35.04
N THR A 539 0.40 -31.24 -36.26
CA THR A 539 1.15 -30.64 -37.37
C THR A 539 1.56 -29.21 -37.05
N TRP A 540 0.69 -28.38 -36.49
CA TRP A 540 1.03 -27.02 -36.08
C TRP A 540 2.06 -26.95 -34.95
N ARG A 541 2.11 -27.93 -34.06
CA ARG A 541 3.08 -27.96 -32.95
C ARG A 541 4.49 -28.27 -33.43
N ASP A 542 4.61 -29.17 -34.41
CA ASP A 542 5.88 -29.75 -34.82
C ASP A 542 6.30 -29.32 -36.24
N GLN A 543 5.67 -28.28 -36.80
CA GLN A 543 5.86 -27.85 -38.20
C GLN A 543 7.26 -27.31 -38.50
N HIS A 544 7.85 -26.56 -37.57
CA HIS A 544 9.13 -25.87 -37.72
C HIS A 544 10.14 -26.43 -36.71
N GLU A 545 11.04 -27.29 -37.17
CA GLU A 545 12.05 -27.92 -36.32
C GLU A 545 12.98 -26.85 -35.71
N LYS A 546 13.10 -26.81 -34.37
CA LYS A 546 13.82 -25.77 -33.60
C LYS A 546 13.27 -24.33 -33.74
N GLY A 547 12.10 -24.16 -34.34
CA GLY A 547 11.40 -22.87 -34.47
C GLY A 547 10.93 -22.28 -33.14
N LEU A 548 10.54 -21.00 -33.17
CA LEU A 548 9.90 -20.31 -32.04
C LEU A 548 8.45 -20.80 -31.89
N THR A 549 8.00 -21.01 -30.65
CA THR A 549 6.62 -21.44 -30.36
C THR A 549 5.72 -20.25 -30.04
N THR A 550 4.48 -20.27 -30.52
CA THR A 550 3.42 -19.35 -30.13
C THR A 550 2.32 -20.14 -29.42
N THR A 551 2.09 -19.87 -28.13
CA THR A 551 0.99 -20.45 -27.35
C THR A 551 -0.22 -19.53 -27.40
N ILE A 552 -1.41 -20.07 -27.66
CA ILE A 552 -2.64 -19.28 -27.87
C ILE A 552 -3.74 -19.87 -27.02
N ARG A 553 -4.38 -19.02 -26.20
CA ARG A 553 -5.49 -19.38 -25.32
C ARG A 553 -6.75 -18.60 -25.70
N PRO A 554 -7.64 -19.17 -26.53
CA PRO A 554 -8.88 -18.51 -26.90
C PRO A 554 -9.92 -18.54 -25.78
N ARG A 555 -10.69 -17.47 -25.67
CA ARG A 555 -11.86 -17.30 -24.80
C ARG A 555 -13.01 -16.73 -25.62
N VAL A 556 -14.20 -17.30 -25.47
CA VAL A 556 -15.39 -16.85 -26.21
C VAL A 556 -16.25 -16.00 -25.28
N ARG A 557 -16.66 -14.81 -25.76
CA ARG A 557 -17.68 -13.98 -25.11
C ARG A 557 -18.70 -13.55 -26.16
N LEU A 558 -19.94 -14.02 -26.01
CA LEU A 558 -20.99 -13.86 -27.02
C LEU A 558 -20.53 -14.44 -28.36
N THR A 559 -20.35 -13.59 -29.38
CA THR A 559 -19.87 -13.95 -30.72
C THR A 559 -18.38 -13.64 -30.94
N ALA A 560 -17.77 -12.82 -30.08
CA ALA A 560 -16.39 -12.38 -30.23
C ALA A 560 -15.42 -13.33 -29.51
N ILE A 561 -14.24 -13.52 -30.11
CA ILE A 561 -13.18 -14.38 -29.59
C ILE A 561 -12.04 -13.49 -29.11
N PHE A 562 -11.66 -13.66 -27.85
CA PHE A 562 -10.51 -13.01 -27.23
C PHE A 562 -9.41 -14.05 -27.03
N CYS A 563 -8.22 -13.81 -27.54
CA CYS A 563 -7.11 -14.75 -27.45
C CYS A 563 -5.96 -14.13 -26.68
N ASP A 564 -5.49 -14.83 -25.66
CA ASP A 564 -4.20 -14.53 -25.03
C ASP A 564 -3.11 -15.26 -25.80
N VAL A 565 -2.22 -14.51 -26.45
CA VAL A 565 -1.17 -14.99 -27.34
C VAL A 565 0.19 -14.79 -26.69
N GLU A 566 0.90 -15.88 -26.42
CA GLU A 566 2.27 -15.93 -25.91
C GLU A 566 3.25 -16.32 -27.02
N LYS A 567 4.06 -15.40 -27.52
CA LYS A 567 5.05 -15.64 -28.57
C LYS A 567 6.45 -15.82 -27.98
N GLU A 568 7.12 -16.92 -28.33
CA GLU A 568 8.55 -17.07 -28.04
C GLU A 568 9.39 -16.22 -28.98
N GLN A 569 10.46 -15.62 -28.48
CA GLN A 569 11.43 -14.87 -29.26
C GLN A 569 12.85 -15.12 -28.75
N TRP A 570 13.81 -15.13 -29.67
CA TRP A 570 15.23 -15.12 -29.31
C TRP A 570 15.64 -13.74 -28.80
N LYS A 571 16.15 -13.68 -27.57
CA LYS A 571 16.93 -12.54 -27.08
C LYS A 571 18.41 -12.79 -27.42
N PRO A 572 19.09 -11.86 -28.11
CA PRO A 572 20.50 -12.00 -28.48
C PRO A 572 21.42 -12.09 -27.26
N ALA A 573 22.65 -12.57 -27.47
CA ALA A 573 23.69 -12.52 -26.45
C ALA A 573 23.97 -11.05 -26.08
N THR A 574 23.91 -10.74 -24.79
CA THR A 574 23.94 -9.39 -24.24
C THR A 574 24.57 -9.44 -22.86
N ASP A 575 25.09 -8.32 -22.39
CA ASP A 575 25.52 -8.22 -21.00
C ASP A 575 24.31 -8.18 -20.07
N GLN A 576 24.46 -8.74 -18.87
CA GLN A 576 23.47 -8.65 -17.81
C GLN A 576 24.08 -8.00 -16.57
N LEU A 577 23.28 -7.16 -15.94
CA LEU A 577 23.59 -6.49 -14.69
C LEU A 577 23.11 -7.35 -13.52
N LYS A 578 24.03 -7.84 -12.72
CA LYS A 578 23.76 -8.50 -11.45
C LYS A 578 23.80 -7.48 -10.32
N VAL A 579 22.77 -7.45 -9.48
CA VAL A 579 22.65 -6.49 -8.37
C VAL A 579 22.68 -7.22 -7.03
N VAL A 580 23.52 -6.74 -6.13
CA VAL A 580 23.72 -7.32 -4.80
C VAL A 580 23.57 -6.22 -3.75
N LYS A 581 22.63 -6.42 -2.83
CA LYS A 581 22.39 -5.54 -1.67
C LYS A 581 23.42 -5.84 -0.59
N LEU A 582 23.94 -4.80 0.04
CA LEU A 582 24.76 -4.90 1.25
C LEU A 582 23.83 -4.69 2.45
N ALA A 583 23.84 -5.63 3.40
CA ALA A 583 23.01 -5.57 4.59
C ALA A 583 23.90 -5.64 5.83
N GLN A 584 23.60 -4.83 6.83
CA GLN A 584 24.21 -4.97 8.15
C GLN A 584 23.40 -6.00 8.94
N ASN A 585 24.08 -6.98 9.51
CA ASN A 585 23.49 -7.99 10.39
C ASN A 585 23.41 -7.43 11.83
N ASP A 586 22.58 -8.05 12.66
CA ASP A 586 22.36 -7.65 14.06
C ASP A 586 23.65 -7.61 14.91
N ASN A 587 24.68 -8.38 14.50
CA ASN A 587 25.98 -8.42 15.14
C ASN A 587 26.91 -7.25 14.75
N GLY A 588 26.44 -6.33 13.90
CA GLY A 588 27.25 -5.24 13.33
C GLY A 588 28.08 -5.62 12.09
N ASP A 589 28.17 -6.92 11.78
CA ASP A 589 28.83 -7.45 10.58
C ASP A 589 28.04 -7.16 9.29
N PHE A 590 28.74 -6.99 8.17
CA PHE A 590 28.09 -6.76 6.88
C PHE A 590 28.03 -8.02 6.02
N SER A 591 26.85 -8.31 5.47
CA SER A 591 26.59 -9.42 4.56
C SER A 591 26.12 -8.93 3.18
N SER A 592 26.22 -9.81 2.18
CA SER A 592 25.79 -9.54 0.81
C SER A 592 24.58 -10.40 0.44
N VAL A 593 23.52 -9.78 -0.07
CA VAL A 593 22.28 -10.44 -0.52
C VAL A 593 22.06 -10.19 -2.01
N GLU A 594 22.12 -11.23 -2.83
CA GLU A 594 21.83 -11.14 -4.26
C GLU A 594 20.34 -10.82 -4.49
N LEU A 595 20.05 -9.69 -5.14
CA LEU A 595 18.69 -9.27 -5.48
C LEU A 595 18.21 -9.91 -6.79
N GLY A 596 19.07 -9.95 -7.80
CA GLY A 596 18.77 -10.57 -9.08
C GLY A 596 19.62 -10.06 -10.23
N THR A 597 19.24 -10.44 -11.45
CA THR A 597 19.92 -10.06 -12.70
C THR A 597 18.96 -9.37 -13.67
N HIS A 598 19.47 -8.44 -14.46
CA HIS A 598 18.71 -7.71 -15.47
C HIS A 598 19.52 -7.62 -16.77
N ARG A 599 18.97 -8.10 -17.89
CA ARG A 599 19.65 -8.09 -19.18
C ARG A 599 19.62 -6.72 -19.82
N LEU A 600 20.78 -6.25 -20.27
CA LEU A 600 20.93 -4.97 -20.95
C LEU A 600 20.51 -5.08 -22.42
N ASN A 601 20.16 -3.94 -23.01
CA ASN A 601 19.92 -3.85 -24.44
C ASN A 601 21.23 -4.04 -25.23
N PRO A 602 21.22 -4.71 -26.40
CA PRO A 602 22.41 -4.90 -27.22
C PRO A 602 23.09 -3.57 -27.58
N GLY A 603 24.38 -3.45 -27.24
CA GLY A 603 25.18 -2.25 -27.50
C GLY A 603 24.87 -1.05 -26.60
N ALA A 604 24.08 -1.24 -25.52
CA ALA A 604 23.86 -0.21 -24.52
C ALA A 604 24.98 -0.23 -23.46
N ALA A 605 25.57 0.94 -23.18
CA ALA A 605 26.55 1.12 -22.12
C ALA A 605 25.85 1.61 -20.84
N ILE A 606 26.24 1.10 -19.67
CA ILE A 606 25.70 1.58 -18.39
C ILE A 606 26.35 2.91 -18.03
N LEU A 607 25.54 3.97 -17.92
CA LEU A 607 25.99 5.23 -17.35
C LEU A 607 26.09 5.11 -15.82
N LYS A 608 24.94 4.90 -15.16
CA LYS A 608 24.88 4.74 -13.71
C LYS A 608 23.60 3.97 -13.34
N ALA A 609 23.63 3.32 -12.19
CA ALA A 609 22.46 2.67 -11.62
C ALA A 609 22.29 3.12 -10.18
N PHE A 610 21.06 3.28 -9.75
CA PHE A 610 20.71 3.89 -8.47
C PHE A 610 19.71 3.02 -7.71
N THR A 611 19.91 2.86 -6.41
CA THR A 611 19.01 2.05 -5.56
C THR A 611 17.79 2.86 -5.13
N ILE A 612 16.58 2.36 -5.41
CA ILE A 612 15.31 3.01 -5.05
C ILE A 612 14.33 2.00 -4.46
N LYS A 613 13.84 2.22 -3.25
CA LYS A 613 12.98 1.25 -2.51
C LYS A 613 13.72 -0.08 -2.30
N ASN A 614 13.56 -0.75 -1.17
CA ASN A 614 14.45 -1.85 -0.73
C ASN A 614 14.84 -2.99 -1.73
N HIS A 615 14.15 -3.15 -2.86
CA HIS A 615 14.38 -4.16 -3.90
C HIS A 615 14.25 -3.64 -5.35
N CYS A 616 14.41 -2.33 -5.60
CA CYS A 616 14.33 -1.79 -6.96
C CYS A 616 15.55 -0.92 -7.29
N ILE A 617 15.79 -0.73 -8.58
CA ILE A 617 16.81 0.20 -9.09
C ILE A 617 16.27 1.08 -10.21
N VAL A 618 16.84 2.27 -10.36
CA VAL A 618 16.80 3.05 -11.61
C VAL A 618 18.10 2.79 -12.35
N LEU A 619 18.01 2.21 -13.53
CA LEU A 619 19.12 1.96 -14.43
C LEU A 619 19.11 3.01 -15.55
N VAL A 620 20.25 3.70 -15.73
CA VAL A 620 20.45 4.62 -16.84
C VAL A 620 21.49 4.03 -17.79
N THR A 621 21.06 3.74 -19.02
CA THR A 621 21.94 3.28 -20.09
C THR A 621 22.02 4.30 -21.22
N THR A 622 23.14 4.34 -21.92
CA THR A 622 23.35 5.21 -23.10
C THR A 622 23.73 4.37 -24.29
N SER A 623 23.31 4.81 -25.47
CA SER A 623 23.62 4.18 -26.76
C SER A 623 23.66 5.26 -27.84
N PRO A 624 24.14 4.95 -29.06
CA PRO A 624 24.05 5.89 -30.19
C PRO A 624 22.61 6.35 -30.51
N LYS A 625 21.58 5.62 -30.06
CA LYS A 625 20.16 5.99 -30.20
C LYS A 625 19.68 6.97 -29.12
N GLY A 626 20.52 7.26 -28.13
CA GLY A 626 20.24 8.14 -27.01
C GLY A 626 20.26 7.43 -25.66
N THR A 627 19.73 8.11 -24.64
CA THR A 627 19.72 7.66 -23.23
C THR A 627 18.44 6.93 -22.90
N LEU A 628 18.50 5.82 -22.18
CA LEU A 628 17.36 5.03 -21.72
C LEU A 628 17.38 4.96 -20.20
N VAL A 629 16.23 5.24 -19.59
CA VAL A 629 16.03 5.14 -18.14
C VAL A 629 15.01 4.04 -17.88
N GLU A 630 15.40 3.05 -17.08
CA GLU A 630 14.57 1.91 -16.73
C GLU A 630 14.45 1.81 -15.21
N ARG A 631 13.24 1.62 -14.73
CA ARG A 631 13.01 1.14 -13.37
C ARG A 631 12.90 -0.37 -13.41
N VAL A 632 13.77 -1.03 -12.66
CA VAL A 632 13.83 -2.49 -12.55
C VAL A 632 13.46 -2.89 -11.14
N ASP A 633 12.37 -3.64 -10.99
CA ASP A 633 11.93 -4.22 -9.72
C ASP A 633 12.41 -5.68 -9.62
N PHE A 634 13.08 -6.03 -8.51
CA PHE A 634 13.51 -7.40 -8.23
C PHE A 634 12.51 -8.10 -7.29
N PRO A 635 12.19 -9.38 -7.52
CA PRO A 635 11.18 -10.11 -6.73
C PRO A 635 11.61 -10.32 -5.28
N LEU A 636 10.67 -10.14 -4.34
CA LEU A 636 10.88 -10.28 -2.88
C LEU A 636 10.97 -11.75 -2.41
N GLN A 637 10.30 -12.68 -3.09
CA GLN A 637 10.21 -14.08 -2.67
C GLN A 637 11.30 -14.94 -3.27
N ARG A 638 12.13 -15.54 -2.40
CA ARG A 638 13.04 -16.65 -2.73
C ARG A 638 12.22 -17.94 -2.90
N SER A 639 11.47 -18.08 -4.00
CA SER A 639 10.95 -19.40 -4.34
C SER A 639 12.10 -20.29 -4.79
N TRP A 640 12.13 -21.55 -4.36
CA TRP A 640 13.17 -22.54 -4.72
C TRP A 640 13.31 -22.77 -6.25
N TRP A 641 12.39 -22.24 -7.05
CA TRP A 641 12.33 -22.38 -8.51
C TRP A 641 12.16 -21.04 -9.26
N GLY A 642 12.17 -19.90 -8.56
CA GLY A 642 11.90 -18.59 -9.16
C GLY A 642 13.10 -18.00 -9.88
N GLU A 643 12.90 -17.59 -11.13
CA GLU A 643 13.89 -16.78 -11.87
C GLU A 643 14.13 -15.46 -11.13
N LYS A 644 15.40 -15.18 -10.77
CA LYS A 644 15.82 -13.93 -10.12
C LYS A 644 15.96 -12.77 -11.12
N ILE A 645 15.05 -12.70 -12.10
CA ILE A 645 15.14 -11.73 -13.19
C ILE A 645 14.39 -10.46 -12.80
N GLY A 646 15.07 -9.31 -12.90
CA GLY A 646 14.48 -8.00 -12.66
C GLY A 646 13.42 -7.66 -13.72
N LYS A 647 12.23 -7.26 -13.25
CA LYS A 647 11.10 -6.85 -14.10
C LYS A 647 11.14 -5.34 -14.32
N VAL A 648 11.12 -4.90 -15.57
CA VAL A 648 11.03 -3.47 -15.90
C VAL A 648 9.60 -2.99 -15.64
N SER A 649 9.41 -2.03 -14.75
CA SER A 649 8.09 -1.44 -14.46
C SER A 649 7.89 -0.04 -15.03
N PHE A 650 8.99 0.64 -15.37
CA PHE A 650 8.98 1.91 -16.07
C PHE A 650 10.15 1.98 -17.04
N THR A 651 9.93 2.55 -18.21
CA THR A 651 10.98 2.79 -19.21
C THR A 651 10.73 4.12 -19.90
N ARG A 652 11.80 4.88 -20.14
CA ARG A 652 11.74 6.15 -20.88
C ARG A 652 13.02 6.35 -21.68
N SER A 653 12.86 6.53 -22.99
CA SER A 653 13.95 6.82 -23.91
C SER A 653 14.04 8.32 -24.22
N PHE A 654 15.27 8.83 -24.27
CA PHE A 654 15.62 10.19 -24.65
C PHE A 654 16.47 10.14 -25.91
N GLY A 655 16.11 10.90 -26.94
CA GLY A 655 16.81 10.87 -28.24
C GLY A 655 18.22 11.48 -28.24
N ARG A 656 18.72 11.95 -27.09
CA ARG A 656 20.08 12.50 -26.94
C ARG A 656 20.91 11.62 -26.00
N PRO A 657 22.16 11.29 -26.33
CA PRO A 657 23.04 10.55 -25.45
C PRO A 657 23.59 11.48 -24.37
N ALA A 658 23.42 11.09 -23.11
CA ALA A 658 24.07 11.72 -21.96
C ALA A 658 25.48 11.12 -21.79
N SER A 659 26.43 11.94 -21.37
CA SER A 659 27.79 11.52 -21.00
C SER A 659 27.89 11.19 -19.51
N LEU A 660 27.19 11.95 -18.65
CA LEU A 660 27.13 11.72 -17.21
C LEU A 660 25.69 11.79 -16.71
N CYS A 661 25.44 11.12 -15.58
CA CYS A 661 24.21 11.31 -14.84
C CYS A 661 24.44 11.16 -13.33
N ASP A 662 23.61 11.85 -12.57
CA ASP A 662 23.49 11.62 -11.14
C ASP A 662 22.02 11.65 -10.73
N PHE A 663 21.72 11.00 -9.62
CA PHE A 663 20.38 10.88 -9.10
C PHE A 663 20.36 11.21 -7.62
N ASN A 664 19.35 11.99 -7.24
CA ASN A 664 18.99 12.27 -5.88
C ASN A 664 17.67 11.56 -5.57
N VAL A 665 17.70 10.61 -4.65
CA VAL A 665 16.54 9.79 -4.30
C VAL A 665 15.50 10.58 -3.53
N ASP A 666 15.93 11.45 -2.62
CA ASP A 666 15.07 12.15 -1.67
C ASP A 666 14.21 13.19 -2.38
N GLU A 667 14.83 14.00 -3.25
CA GLU A 667 14.13 14.94 -4.13
C GLU A 667 13.58 14.31 -5.42
N ARG A 668 13.90 13.03 -5.65
CA ARG A 668 13.55 12.25 -6.85
C ARG A 668 14.01 12.91 -8.15
N LEU A 669 15.14 13.61 -8.11
CA LEU A 669 15.71 14.37 -9.23
C LEU A 669 16.85 13.59 -9.89
N VAL A 670 16.76 13.39 -11.21
CA VAL A 670 17.85 12.86 -12.04
C VAL A 670 18.38 13.96 -12.96
N ALA A 671 19.69 14.14 -12.99
CA ALA A 671 20.37 15.04 -13.93
C ALA A 671 21.00 14.21 -15.06
N PHE A 672 20.77 14.62 -16.30
CA PHE A 672 21.52 14.15 -17.47
C PHE A 672 22.40 15.27 -17.98
N VAL A 673 23.69 14.99 -18.13
CA VAL A 673 24.68 15.92 -18.65
C VAL A 673 25.10 15.45 -20.05
N GLU A 674 25.00 16.33 -21.03
CA GLU A 674 25.50 16.12 -22.40
C GLU A 674 26.96 16.61 -22.49
N GLU A 675 27.76 16.10 -23.45
CA GLU A 675 29.17 16.51 -23.62
C GLU A 675 29.34 18.02 -23.85
N GLY A 676 28.36 18.66 -24.47
CA GLY A 676 28.33 20.11 -24.70
C GLY A 676 28.08 20.97 -23.45
N GLY A 677 27.93 20.37 -22.27
CA GLY A 677 27.68 21.08 -21.00
C GLY A 677 26.20 21.36 -20.72
N ARG A 678 25.30 20.89 -21.58
CA ARG A 678 23.85 20.98 -21.35
C ARG A 678 23.44 19.98 -20.27
N VAL A 679 22.73 20.47 -19.27
CA VAL A 679 22.18 19.65 -18.17
C VAL A 679 20.66 19.73 -18.18
N VAL A 680 20.00 18.58 -18.20
CA VAL A 680 18.55 18.50 -18.05
C VAL A 680 18.21 17.70 -16.81
N LEU A 681 17.52 18.37 -15.88
CA LEU A 681 17.01 17.74 -14.67
C LEU A 681 15.58 17.28 -14.91
N TYR A 682 15.31 16.04 -14.52
CA TYR A 682 14.00 15.45 -14.52
C TYR A 682 13.61 15.01 -13.12
N ARG A 683 12.32 15.13 -12.78
CA ARG A 683 11.77 14.71 -11.49
C ARG A 683 10.87 13.49 -11.69
N PHE A 684 11.11 12.43 -10.92
CA PHE A 684 10.18 11.33 -10.82
C PHE A 684 8.98 11.70 -9.95
N ASN A 685 7.81 11.18 -10.29
CA ASN A 685 6.68 11.16 -9.37
C ASN A 685 6.97 10.23 -8.17
N GLU A 686 6.12 10.29 -7.14
CA GLU A 686 6.26 9.48 -5.92
C GLU A 686 6.37 7.98 -6.17
N THR A 687 5.69 7.51 -7.21
CA THR A 687 5.65 6.09 -7.54
C THR A 687 6.79 5.65 -8.46
N PHE A 688 7.67 6.54 -8.93
CA PHE A 688 8.71 6.26 -9.94
C PHE A 688 8.14 5.62 -11.22
N SER A 689 6.98 6.11 -11.66
CA SER A 689 6.27 5.63 -12.86
C SER A 689 6.14 6.70 -13.95
N SER A 690 6.46 7.95 -13.64
CA SER A 690 6.58 9.03 -14.62
C SER A 690 7.81 9.88 -14.32
N LEU A 691 8.34 10.52 -15.36
CA LEU A 691 9.53 11.36 -15.29
C LEU A 691 9.25 12.66 -16.07
N GLU A 692 9.27 13.80 -15.38
CA GLU A 692 8.89 15.10 -15.94
C GLU A 692 10.08 16.06 -15.94
N ILE A 693 10.12 17.00 -16.88
CA ILE A 693 11.21 17.99 -16.94
C ILE A 693 11.05 18.91 -15.74
N TYR A 694 12.09 18.99 -14.91
CA TYR A 694 12.14 19.91 -13.79
C TYR A 694 12.84 21.22 -14.20
N LYS A 695 14.06 21.13 -14.72
CA LYS A 695 14.85 22.32 -15.08
C LYS A 695 15.88 22.00 -16.16
N ARG A 696 16.28 23.03 -16.92
CA ARG A 696 17.36 22.97 -17.90
C ARG A 696 18.43 23.99 -17.53
N LEU A 697 19.69 23.57 -17.59
CA LEU A 697 20.85 24.39 -17.27
C LEU A 697 21.89 24.21 -18.37
N GLU A 698 22.69 25.24 -18.60
CA GLU A 698 23.78 25.20 -19.56
C GLU A 698 25.07 25.55 -18.80
N LEU A 699 25.93 24.55 -18.57
CA LEU A 699 27.15 24.74 -17.77
C LEU A 699 28.12 25.70 -18.45
N SER A 700 28.21 25.70 -19.78
CA SER A 700 29.06 26.62 -20.54
C SER A 700 28.72 28.10 -20.32
N LEU A 701 27.47 28.41 -19.97
CA LEU A 701 27.02 29.78 -19.72
C LEU A 701 27.07 30.19 -18.25
N ARG A 702 27.19 29.22 -17.33
CA ARG A 702 26.99 29.42 -15.89
C ARG A 702 28.23 29.14 -15.05
N THR A 703 29.10 28.27 -15.56
CA THR A 703 30.31 27.82 -14.89
C THR A 703 31.52 28.22 -15.71
N SER A 704 32.64 28.47 -15.05
CA SER A 704 33.95 28.69 -15.68
C SER A 704 34.72 27.38 -15.84
N LEU A 705 34.04 26.23 -15.71
CA LEU A 705 34.62 24.90 -15.79
C LEU A 705 34.96 24.52 -17.23
N THR A 706 35.99 23.70 -17.40
CA THR A 706 36.34 23.15 -18.71
C THR A 706 35.37 22.04 -19.09
N LEU A 707 34.73 22.15 -20.26
CA LEU A 707 33.85 21.10 -20.79
C LEU A 707 34.63 20.11 -21.68
N PRO A 708 34.24 18.82 -21.71
CA PRO A 708 33.20 18.19 -20.90
C PRO A 708 33.61 18.06 -19.43
N VAL A 709 32.64 18.18 -18.53
CA VAL A 709 32.86 17.91 -17.10
C VAL A 709 33.15 16.43 -16.86
N ALA A 710 33.98 16.14 -15.86
CA ALA A 710 34.42 14.79 -15.51
C ALA A 710 33.51 14.09 -14.50
N ASP A 711 32.87 14.85 -13.59
CA ASP A 711 31.94 14.30 -12.59
C ASP A 711 30.81 15.30 -12.26
N VAL A 712 29.69 14.77 -11.79
CA VAL A 712 28.53 15.56 -11.34
C VAL A 712 27.87 14.92 -10.12
N LEU A 713 27.51 15.76 -9.14
CA LEU A 713 26.83 15.32 -7.93
C LEU A 713 25.60 16.20 -7.66
N LEU A 714 24.43 15.57 -7.55
CA LEU A 714 23.21 16.16 -7.03
C LEU A 714 23.11 15.91 -5.53
N VAL A 715 22.81 16.99 -4.80
CA VAL A 715 22.81 17.05 -3.33
C VAL A 715 21.54 17.73 -2.81
N ASP A 716 20.98 17.23 -1.70
CA ASP A 716 19.77 17.74 -1.04
C ASP A 716 20.01 19.02 -0.24
N GLY A 717 18.95 19.84 -0.10
CA GLY A 717 18.97 21.06 0.71
C GLY A 717 17.88 22.04 0.30
N MET A 718 17.71 23.15 1.02
CA MET A 718 16.71 24.20 0.78
C MET A 718 16.98 24.96 -0.55
N GLY A 719 16.96 24.28 -1.68
CA GLY A 719 17.56 24.77 -2.93
C GLY A 719 17.79 23.70 -3.99
N GLY A 720 18.27 22.52 -3.56
CA GLY A 720 18.97 21.57 -4.43
C GLY A 720 20.23 22.20 -5.05
N SER A 721 21.38 21.54 -4.97
CA SER A 721 22.62 22.03 -5.61
C SER A 721 23.20 20.99 -6.54
N LEU A 722 23.61 21.42 -7.73
CA LEU A 722 24.34 20.61 -8.70
C LEU A 722 25.82 20.99 -8.62
N TYR A 723 26.65 20.07 -8.15
CA TYR A 723 28.10 20.20 -8.18
C TYR A 723 28.63 19.57 -9.45
N ALA A 724 29.48 20.28 -10.17
CA ALA A 724 30.15 19.78 -11.36
C ALA A 724 31.65 19.94 -11.21
N THR A 725 32.41 18.93 -11.65
CA THR A 725 33.87 18.92 -11.59
C THR A 725 34.43 18.73 -12.99
N ASP A 726 35.39 19.56 -13.41
CA ASP A 726 36.03 19.40 -14.71
C ASP A 726 37.21 18.42 -14.70
N THR A 727 37.76 18.15 -15.88
CA THR A 727 38.91 17.26 -16.06
C THR A 727 40.21 17.77 -15.43
N SER A 728 40.27 19.06 -15.08
CA SER A 728 41.41 19.66 -14.36
C SER A 728 41.33 19.49 -12.84
N GLY A 729 40.18 19.00 -12.33
CA GLY A 729 39.94 18.84 -10.91
C GLY A 729 39.33 20.07 -10.23
N SER A 730 38.82 21.03 -11.01
CA SER A 730 38.13 22.23 -10.51
C SER A 730 36.64 21.93 -10.33
N ILE A 731 36.06 22.33 -9.19
CA ILE A 731 34.64 22.15 -8.86
C ILE A 731 33.90 23.49 -8.80
N GLN A 732 32.64 23.49 -9.24
CA GLN A 732 31.66 24.56 -9.01
C GLN A 732 30.29 23.99 -8.67
N SER A 733 29.52 24.71 -7.86
CA SER A 733 28.11 24.41 -7.60
C SER A 733 27.19 25.39 -8.32
N VAL A 734 26.02 24.88 -8.73
CA VAL A 734 24.91 25.65 -9.28
C VAL A 734 23.69 25.39 -8.40
N ASN A 735 23.18 26.42 -7.73
CA ASN A 735 21.97 26.32 -6.94
C ASN A 735 20.75 26.18 -7.86
N LEU A 736 19.96 25.12 -7.70
CA LEU A 736 18.88 24.78 -8.61
C LEU A 736 17.64 25.68 -8.44
N LYS A 737 17.48 26.41 -7.34
CA LYS A 737 16.40 27.40 -7.17
C LYS A 737 16.78 28.73 -7.81
N ASN A 738 17.78 29.42 -7.26
CA ASN A 738 18.13 30.79 -7.64
C ASN A 738 19.16 30.88 -8.78
N GLN A 739 19.72 29.74 -9.24
CA GLN A 739 20.69 29.65 -10.33
C GLN A 739 21.99 30.42 -10.11
N GLN A 740 22.29 30.76 -8.85
CA GLN A 740 23.60 31.30 -8.47
C GLN A 740 24.65 30.21 -8.59
N THR A 741 25.83 30.59 -9.05
CA THR A 741 26.98 29.71 -9.19
C THR A 741 28.08 30.08 -8.21
N SER A 742 28.72 29.08 -7.62
CA SER A 742 29.85 29.30 -6.73
C SER A 742 31.11 29.68 -7.49
N ARG A 743 32.10 30.21 -6.77
CA ARG A 743 33.47 30.32 -7.31
C ARG A 743 34.02 28.94 -7.70
N ALA A 744 34.85 28.90 -8.73
CA ALA A 744 35.62 27.70 -9.09
C ALA A 744 36.74 27.49 -8.09
N VAL A 745 36.86 26.26 -7.57
CA VAL A 745 37.89 25.88 -6.61
C VAL A 745 38.56 24.61 -7.07
N GLN A 746 39.90 24.58 -7.06
CA GLN A 746 40.65 23.37 -7.35
C GLN A 746 40.67 22.46 -6.12
N ILE A 747 39.97 21.31 -6.20
CA ILE A 747 39.85 20.36 -5.09
C ILE A 747 40.64 19.07 -5.33
N MET A 748 40.81 18.66 -6.59
CA MET A 748 41.55 17.43 -6.94
C MET A 748 42.99 17.76 -7.40
N PRO A 749 44.00 16.91 -7.07
CA PRO A 749 45.36 17.06 -7.59
C PRO A 749 45.40 16.90 -9.12
N SER A 750 46.23 17.69 -9.79
CA SER A 750 46.42 17.65 -11.24
C SER A 750 47.16 16.37 -11.68
N GLY A 751 46.42 15.35 -12.11
CA GLY A 751 46.94 14.10 -12.68
C GLY A 751 45.81 13.09 -12.93
N SER A 752 45.54 12.80 -14.21
CA SER A 752 44.59 11.81 -14.74
C SER A 752 43.41 11.40 -13.84
N CYS A 753 42.33 12.18 -13.84
CA CYS A 753 41.03 11.71 -13.37
C CYS A 753 40.53 10.59 -14.30
N GLU A 754 40.58 9.35 -13.85
CA GLU A 754 39.65 8.34 -14.37
C GLU A 754 38.22 8.73 -13.96
N PRO A 755 37.20 8.52 -14.80
CA PRO A 755 35.81 8.97 -14.61
C PRO A 755 35.04 8.29 -13.46
N GLY A 756 35.74 7.79 -12.43
CA GLY A 756 35.20 7.10 -11.26
C GLY A 756 35.52 7.76 -9.91
N SER A 757 36.18 8.94 -9.89
CA SER A 757 36.45 9.68 -8.65
C SER A 757 35.13 10.13 -8.02
N SER A 758 34.66 9.36 -7.03
CA SER A 758 33.30 9.45 -6.53
C SER A 758 33.20 10.65 -5.59
N LEU A 759 32.82 11.82 -6.11
CA LEU A 759 32.39 12.90 -5.24
C LEU A 759 31.11 12.44 -4.51
N PHE A 760 31.09 12.51 -3.19
CA PHE A 760 29.92 12.16 -2.39
C PHE A 760 29.68 13.19 -1.30
N ALA A 761 28.45 13.30 -0.83
CA ALA A 761 28.08 14.17 0.28
C ALA A 761 28.02 13.38 1.59
N MET A 762 28.31 14.06 2.71
CA MET A 762 28.25 13.52 4.06
C MET A 762 27.82 14.61 5.06
N ALA A 763 27.34 14.19 6.24
CA ALA A 763 26.85 15.06 7.31
C ALA A 763 25.76 16.03 6.83
N ASP A 764 24.63 15.50 6.39
CA ASP A 764 23.48 16.27 5.88
C ASP A 764 23.90 17.29 4.81
N ASN A 765 24.80 16.87 3.91
CA ASN A 765 25.31 17.65 2.78
C ASN A 765 26.17 18.87 3.15
N MET A 766 26.60 18.98 4.40
CA MET A 766 27.49 20.05 4.86
C MET A 766 28.94 19.82 4.41
N VAL A 767 29.32 18.59 4.08
CA VAL A 767 30.67 18.23 3.67
C VAL A 767 30.65 17.36 2.42
N LEU A 768 31.54 17.65 1.48
CA LEU A 768 31.79 16.86 0.28
C LEU A 768 33.07 16.04 0.48
N GLY A 769 32.97 14.73 0.29
CA GLY A 769 34.08 13.78 0.34
C GLY A 769 34.50 13.34 -1.06
N PHE A 770 35.80 13.14 -1.26
CA PHE A 770 36.36 12.60 -2.50
C PHE A 770 37.69 11.92 -2.22
N VAL A 771 38.18 11.14 -3.18
CA VAL A 771 39.36 10.30 -3.02
C VAL A 771 40.42 10.70 -4.03
N GLY A 772 41.68 10.86 -3.60
CA GLY A 772 42.78 11.31 -4.47
C GLY A 772 44.17 10.80 -4.05
N GLU A 773 45.17 11.00 -4.90
CA GLU A 773 46.56 10.64 -4.60
C GLU A 773 47.26 11.76 -3.80
N PRO A 774 48.02 11.44 -2.72
CA PRO A 774 48.73 12.42 -1.93
C PRO A 774 49.91 13.03 -2.71
N LYS A 775 50.16 14.34 -2.53
CA LYS A 775 51.35 15.02 -3.07
C LYS A 775 52.53 14.80 -2.11
N SER A 776 53.47 13.91 -2.41
CA SER A 776 54.72 13.78 -1.65
C SER A 776 55.92 14.24 -2.47
N GLU A 777 56.68 15.22 -1.96
CA GLU A 777 57.93 15.73 -2.56
C GLU A 777 59.20 14.96 -2.15
N ASP A 778 59.13 13.95 -1.28
CA ASP A 778 60.33 13.21 -0.86
C ASP A 778 60.15 11.69 -0.77
N SER A 779 61.11 11.00 -1.40
CA SER A 779 61.50 9.59 -1.28
C SER A 779 60.70 8.49 -1.99
N ALA A 780 61.44 7.89 -2.95
CA ALA A 780 61.53 6.49 -3.37
C ALA A 780 60.54 5.43 -2.85
N GLU A 781 60.15 4.55 -3.79
CA GLU A 781 59.44 3.27 -3.69
C GLU A 781 57.89 3.29 -3.70
N ASN A 782 57.34 3.15 -4.92
CA ASN A 782 56.15 2.35 -5.28
C ASN A 782 55.14 2.01 -4.17
N SER A 783 54.49 3.02 -3.59
CA SER A 783 53.27 2.81 -2.82
C SER A 783 52.12 3.62 -3.42
N GLU A 784 51.36 2.98 -4.33
CA GLU A 784 50.07 3.46 -4.85
C GLU A 784 49.05 3.54 -3.69
N CYS A 785 49.10 4.59 -2.88
CA CYS A 785 48.20 4.82 -1.74
C CYS A 785 47.26 5.98 -2.06
N VAL A 786 45.96 5.78 -1.85
CA VAL A 786 44.93 6.78 -2.13
C VAL A 786 44.31 7.21 -0.80
N GLU A 787 44.09 8.51 -0.61
CA GLU A 787 43.55 9.09 0.63
C GLU A 787 42.16 9.70 0.40
N LEU A 788 41.32 9.64 1.45
CA LEU A 788 40.05 10.35 1.53
C LEU A 788 40.32 11.81 1.91
N PHE A 789 39.77 12.73 1.13
CA PHE A 789 39.75 14.17 1.36
C PHE A 789 38.33 14.65 1.60
N ALA A 790 38.20 15.77 2.31
CA ALA A 790 36.93 16.38 2.63
C ALA A 790 37.00 17.91 2.46
N VAL A 791 35.93 18.51 1.95
CA VAL A 791 35.76 19.97 1.86
C VAL A 791 34.35 20.36 2.31
N ALA A 792 34.20 21.51 2.96
CA ALA A 792 32.89 22.06 3.27
C ALA A 792 32.11 22.39 1.98
N SER A 793 30.80 22.13 1.97
CA SER A 793 29.98 22.27 0.77
C SER A 793 29.66 23.73 0.40
N GLU A 794 29.62 24.63 1.39
CA GLU A 794 29.30 26.06 1.18
C GLU A 794 30.47 26.87 0.61
N ASP A 795 31.68 26.70 1.15
CA ASP A 795 32.84 27.55 0.85
C ASP A 795 34.04 26.81 0.24
N PHE A 796 33.93 25.48 0.07
CA PHE A 796 34.98 24.55 -0.38
C PHE A 796 36.26 24.57 0.46
N ARG A 797 36.16 24.96 1.74
CA ARG A 797 37.28 24.95 2.66
C ARG A 797 37.67 23.52 3.01
N LYS A 798 38.97 23.23 3.01
CA LYS A 798 39.50 21.90 3.33
C LYS A 798 39.20 21.52 4.78
N ILE A 799 38.66 20.32 4.96
CA ILE A 799 38.38 19.72 6.27
C ILE A 799 39.38 18.58 6.48
N PRO A 800 40.14 18.57 7.60
CA PRO A 800 41.12 17.53 7.87
C PRO A 800 40.43 16.18 8.11
N VAL A 801 40.94 15.13 7.47
CA VAL A 801 40.48 13.75 7.63
C VAL A 801 41.48 12.99 8.48
N ASN A 802 41.04 12.50 9.64
CA ASN A 802 41.84 11.71 10.57
C ASN A 802 41.40 10.25 10.52
N TYR A 803 42.35 9.31 10.50
CA TYR A 803 42.07 7.87 10.47
C TYR A 803 42.31 7.23 11.83
N SER A 804 41.33 6.48 12.33
CA SER A 804 41.50 5.61 13.50
C SER A 804 42.08 4.26 13.05
N GLY A 805 43.40 4.07 13.25
CA GLY A 805 44.13 2.85 12.91
C GLY A 805 44.86 2.85 11.55
N ARG A 806 45.55 1.75 11.20
CA ARG A 806 46.22 1.60 9.88
C ARG A 806 45.19 1.33 8.78
N MET A 807 44.56 2.38 8.28
CA MET A 807 43.76 2.32 7.05
C MET A 807 44.66 2.66 5.86
N VAL A 808 44.89 1.70 4.96
CA VAL A 808 45.67 1.90 3.74
C VAL A 808 44.78 1.50 2.56
N LEU A 809 44.13 2.47 1.92
CA LEU A 809 43.40 2.26 0.67
C LEU A 809 44.43 2.24 -0.47
N ARG A 810 44.85 1.05 -0.93
CA ARG A 810 45.85 0.92 -2.01
C ARG A 810 45.22 0.79 -3.40
N SER A 811 45.64 1.69 -4.29
CA SER A 811 45.64 1.71 -5.76
C SER A 811 44.34 1.65 -6.59
N LYS A 812 44.43 2.29 -7.77
CA LYS A 812 43.65 2.26 -9.03
C LYS A 812 42.29 1.55 -9.05
N GLY A 813 41.25 2.28 -9.47
CA GLY A 813 39.88 1.77 -9.64
C GLY A 813 39.02 1.80 -8.38
N LEU A 814 39.39 2.58 -7.36
CA LEU A 814 38.65 2.64 -6.09
C LEU A 814 37.30 3.36 -6.29
N CYS A 815 36.21 2.61 -6.30
CA CYS A 815 34.85 3.15 -6.26
C CYS A 815 34.42 3.33 -4.80
N VAL A 816 33.93 4.53 -4.46
CA VAL A 816 33.51 4.88 -3.10
C VAL A 816 32.10 5.44 -3.13
N GLN A 817 31.28 5.05 -2.15
CA GLN A 817 29.93 5.60 -1.99
C GLN A 817 29.60 5.74 -0.52
N SER A 818 29.06 6.90 -0.14
CA SER A 818 28.49 7.14 1.19
C SER A 818 27.01 6.78 1.24
N PHE A 819 26.61 6.30 2.41
CA PHE A 819 25.25 6.11 2.89
C PHE A 819 25.23 6.58 4.34
N ASP A 820 24.57 7.70 4.61
CA ASP A 820 24.56 8.36 5.92
C ASP A 820 25.98 8.61 6.45
N ASP A 821 26.32 8.06 7.62
CA ASP A 821 27.64 8.13 8.25
C ASP A 821 28.56 6.97 7.87
N VAL A 822 28.20 6.14 6.88
CA VAL A 822 28.98 4.97 6.45
C VAL A 822 29.45 5.08 5.00
N VAL A 823 30.72 4.82 4.77
CA VAL A 823 31.37 4.79 3.46
C VAL A 823 31.78 3.37 3.10
N PHE A 824 31.36 2.95 1.91
CA PHE A 824 31.76 1.70 1.28
C PHE A 824 32.82 2.01 0.23
N ALA A 825 33.96 1.32 0.31
CA ALA A 825 35.05 1.45 -0.65
C ALA A 825 35.40 0.08 -1.23
N VAL A 826 35.36 -0.04 -2.55
CA VAL A 826 35.67 -1.30 -3.25
C VAL A 826 37.16 -1.40 -3.51
N ASN A 827 37.79 -2.47 -3.03
CA ASN A 827 39.14 -2.84 -3.42
C ASN A 827 39.09 -4.01 -4.41
N GLU A 828 39.15 -3.69 -5.70
CA GLU A 828 39.06 -4.68 -6.79
C GLU A 828 40.21 -5.70 -6.73
N LYS A 829 41.44 -5.25 -6.50
CA LYS A 829 42.63 -6.13 -6.42
C LYS A 829 42.54 -7.16 -5.30
N ARG A 830 41.91 -6.82 -4.17
CA ARG A 830 41.76 -7.72 -3.00
C ARG A 830 40.41 -8.44 -2.95
N LYS A 831 39.53 -8.23 -3.93
CA LYS A 831 38.15 -8.77 -3.97
C LYS A 831 37.39 -8.51 -2.66
N LYS A 832 37.53 -7.31 -2.09
CA LYS A 832 36.91 -6.95 -0.80
C LYS A 832 36.28 -5.56 -0.84
N ILE A 833 35.14 -5.39 -0.19
CA ILE A 833 34.56 -4.08 0.12
C ILE A 833 35.00 -3.72 1.54
N CYS A 834 35.62 -2.56 1.72
CA CYS A 834 35.94 -2.00 3.03
C CYS A 834 34.79 -1.10 3.47
N VAL A 835 34.37 -1.25 4.72
CA VAL A 835 33.29 -0.44 5.31
C VAL A 835 33.88 0.44 6.41
N CYS A 836 33.66 1.75 6.29
CA CYS A 836 34.21 2.75 7.22
C CYS A 836 33.10 3.67 7.72
N ARG A 837 33.11 4.02 8.99
CA ARG A 837 32.26 5.05 9.58
C ARG A 837 32.95 6.40 9.52
N LEU A 838 32.21 7.44 9.16
CA LEU A 838 32.66 8.83 9.15
C LEU A 838 31.94 9.60 10.26
N ALA A 839 32.69 10.06 11.25
CA ALA A 839 32.20 11.03 12.21
C ALA A 839 32.68 12.43 11.79
N VAL A 840 31.77 13.24 11.26
CA VAL A 840 32.05 14.58 10.76
C VAL A 840 31.75 15.61 11.84
N THR A 841 32.71 16.51 12.08
CA THR A 841 32.57 17.69 12.93
C THR A 841 32.66 18.92 12.03
N VAL A 842 31.57 19.67 11.89
CA VAL A 842 31.50 20.89 11.07
C VAL A 842 31.39 22.11 11.97
N ARG A 843 32.24 23.11 11.73
CA ARG A 843 32.28 24.43 12.35
C ARG A 843 30.98 25.16 12.08
N SER A 844 30.24 25.46 13.14
CA SER A 844 29.21 26.49 13.13
C SER A 844 29.86 27.82 13.52
N GLU A 845 29.76 28.86 12.67
CA GLU A 845 30.07 30.25 13.05
C GLU A 845 28.97 30.74 14.02
N SER A 846 28.98 30.24 15.25
CA SER A 846 28.09 30.70 16.30
C SER A 846 28.66 31.97 16.91
N LEU A 847 28.04 33.12 16.62
CA LEU A 847 28.32 34.37 17.33
C LEU A 847 27.70 34.26 18.74
N ARG A 848 28.55 34.37 19.78
CA ARG A 848 28.06 34.37 21.15
C ARG A 848 27.89 35.82 21.60
N ILE A 849 26.65 36.15 21.90
CA ILE A 849 26.31 37.38 22.60
C ILE A 849 26.66 37.19 24.09
N GLN A 850 27.62 37.98 24.59
CA GLN A 850 28.00 38.03 26.00
C GLN A 850 27.68 39.39 26.63
N HIS A 851 27.32 39.34 27.91
CA HIS A 851 27.31 40.47 28.84
C HIS A 851 28.75 40.69 29.35
N SER A 852 29.18 41.93 29.56
CA SER A 852 30.57 42.32 29.88
C SER A 852 31.14 41.63 31.15
N LYS A 853 32.44 41.27 31.08
CA LYS A 853 33.24 40.41 31.99
C LYS A 853 33.84 41.15 33.20
N GLU A 854 34.33 40.41 34.22
CA GLU A 854 35.62 40.70 34.88
C GLU A 854 36.30 39.51 35.65
N HIS A 855 37.48 39.13 35.13
CA HIS A 855 38.76 38.55 35.61
C HIS A 855 39.01 37.52 36.77
N SER A 856 39.92 36.57 36.42
CA SER A 856 41.07 35.97 37.18
C SER A 856 40.79 34.80 38.16
N VAL A 857 41.64 33.79 38.45
CA VAL A 857 42.99 33.28 38.05
C VAL A 857 43.19 31.87 38.71
N ASN A 858 43.93 30.95 38.06
CA ASN A 858 44.63 29.73 38.56
C ASN A 858 43.93 28.44 39.05
N GLY A 859 44.42 27.28 38.55
CA GLY A 859 44.93 26.20 39.43
C GLY A 859 44.40 24.76 39.32
N SER A 860 45.03 23.94 38.45
CA SER A 860 45.46 22.52 38.59
C SER A 860 44.51 21.35 38.99
N LYS A 861 44.48 20.36 38.07
CA LYS A 861 44.47 18.86 38.15
C LYS A 861 44.26 18.15 39.51
N THR A 862 43.48 17.06 39.56
CA THR A 862 43.95 15.64 39.46
C THR A 862 42.81 14.61 39.62
N GLU A 863 43.10 13.41 39.10
CA GLU A 863 42.31 12.16 38.94
C GLU A 863 41.91 11.45 40.24
N SER A 864 40.89 10.56 40.17
CA SER A 864 41.04 9.10 40.39
C SER A 864 39.72 8.36 40.68
N ASP A 865 39.75 7.07 40.34
CA ASP A 865 38.71 6.05 40.24
C ASP A 865 38.10 5.53 41.57
N GLY A 866 36.97 4.80 41.44
CA GLY A 866 36.87 3.48 42.10
C GLY A 866 35.61 3.13 42.88
N LEU A 867 34.87 2.15 42.32
CA LEU A 867 34.23 0.99 42.96
C LEU A 867 32.77 1.00 43.45
N GLU A 868 32.24 -0.22 43.41
CA GLU A 868 30.87 -0.72 43.22
C GLU A 868 30.04 -0.89 44.51
N GLY A 869 28.71 -0.93 44.33
CA GLY A 869 27.81 -1.86 45.03
C GLY A 869 27.07 -1.37 46.28
N ASP A 870 25.79 -1.00 46.12
CA ASP A 870 24.67 -1.64 46.85
C ASP A 870 23.33 -1.25 46.21
N GLU A 871 22.47 -2.22 45.92
CA GLU A 871 21.11 -1.98 45.45
C GLU A 871 20.18 -1.65 46.62
N ASN A 872 19.33 -0.65 46.39
CA ASN A 872 18.07 -0.34 47.08
C ASN A 872 18.10 0.56 48.33
N HIS A 873 18.23 1.87 48.07
CA HIS A 873 17.12 2.82 48.22
C HIS A 873 17.49 4.15 47.54
N HIS A 874 16.90 4.46 46.38
CA HIS A 874 17.19 5.74 45.71
C HIS A 874 16.77 6.91 46.61
N TRP A 875 17.69 7.81 46.95
CA TRP A 875 17.47 8.90 47.91
C TRP A 875 16.26 9.80 47.55
N LEU A 876 15.95 9.96 46.25
CA LEU A 876 14.74 10.65 45.78
C LEU A 876 13.43 10.08 46.35
N ARG A 877 13.36 8.78 46.68
CA ARG A 877 12.15 8.17 47.25
C ARG A 877 11.90 8.65 48.68
N ALA A 878 12.93 8.75 49.53
CA ALA A 878 12.80 9.34 50.87
C ALA A 878 12.48 10.84 50.78
N PHE A 879 13.02 11.52 49.78
CA PHE A 879 12.82 12.94 49.54
C PHE A 879 11.36 13.33 49.19
N TYR A 880 10.59 12.42 48.59
CA TYR A 880 9.17 12.65 48.29
C TYR A 880 8.20 12.26 49.43
N HIS A 881 8.64 11.44 50.38
CA HIS A 881 7.73 10.69 51.28
C HIS A 881 8.03 10.77 52.79
N THR A 882 9.19 11.27 53.23
CA THR A 882 9.51 11.41 54.66
C THR A 882 9.92 12.84 55.01
N ASP A 883 9.33 13.42 56.05
CA ASP A 883 9.65 14.77 56.53
C ASP A 883 11.06 14.89 57.13
N VAL A 884 11.70 13.75 57.47
CA VAL A 884 13.04 13.69 58.05
C VAL A 884 13.89 12.67 57.28
N MET A 885 14.95 13.13 56.60
CA MET A 885 15.91 12.26 55.92
C MET A 885 16.92 11.66 56.90
N SER A 886 17.15 10.34 56.82
CA SER A 886 18.19 9.65 57.59
C SER A 886 19.61 10.02 57.13
N GLU A 887 20.60 9.96 58.02
CA GLU A 887 21.98 10.37 57.75
C GLU A 887 22.64 9.67 56.54
N PRO A 888 22.48 8.34 56.35
CA PRO A 888 23.00 7.66 55.15
C PRO A 888 22.38 8.15 53.83
N THR A 889 21.12 8.60 53.88
CA THR A 889 20.41 9.14 52.71
C THR A 889 20.88 10.56 52.38
N ARG A 890 21.25 11.35 53.39
CA ARG A 890 21.84 12.69 53.21
C ARG A 890 23.22 12.61 52.57
N GLU A 891 24.04 11.64 52.98
CA GLU A 891 25.35 11.39 52.35
C GLU A 891 25.21 10.96 50.89
N SER A 892 24.31 10.03 50.57
CA SER A 892 24.04 9.63 49.18
C SER A 892 23.57 10.80 48.29
N CYS A 893 22.73 11.70 48.83
CA CYS A 893 22.27 12.90 48.14
C CYS A 893 23.41 13.89 47.90
N ARG A 894 24.24 14.14 48.92
CA ARG A 894 25.44 15.00 48.81
C ARG A 894 26.42 14.44 47.78
N TYR A 895 26.64 13.12 47.77
CA TYR A 895 27.51 12.44 46.80
C TYR A 895 27.02 12.61 45.36
N PHE A 896 25.72 12.49 45.11
CA PHE A 896 25.14 12.73 43.78
C PHE A 896 25.41 14.15 43.26
N PHE A 897 25.15 15.17 44.09
CA PHE A 897 25.46 16.56 43.73
C PHE A 897 26.97 16.82 43.59
N GLN A 898 27.83 16.09 44.31
CA GLN A 898 29.29 16.14 44.12
C GLN A 898 29.73 15.58 42.77
N VAL A 899 29.16 14.45 42.33
CA VAL A 899 29.44 13.89 41.01
C VAL A 899 28.95 14.83 39.91
N MET A 900 27.74 15.39 40.06
CA MET A 900 27.22 16.40 39.13
C MET A 900 28.09 17.66 39.11
N MET A 901 28.54 18.16 40.27
CA MET A 901 29.47 19.28 40.36
C MET A 901 30.83 18.96 39.76
N ARG A 902 31.33 17.73 39.90
CA ARG A 902 32.57 17.26 39.26
C ARG A 902 32.45 17.34 37.75
N ASP A 903 31.32 16.89 37.20
CA ASP A 903 31.10 16.89 35.76
C ASP A 903 30.79 18.31 35.22
N LEU A 904 30.06 19.14 35.97
CA LEU A 904 29.85 20.57 35.66
C LEU A 904 31.17 21.37 35.69
N ARG A 905 32.09 21.04 36.59
CA ARG A 905 33.42 21.67 36.67
C ARG A 905 34.32 21.27 35.51
N LYS A 906 34.21 20.03 35.00
CA LYS A 906 34.92 19.59 33.78
C LYS A 906 34.52 20.41 32.54
N LEU A 907 33.35 21.04 32.55
CA LEU A 907 32.89 21.93 31.47
C LEU A 907 33.55 23.32 31.48
N ASN A 908 34.43 23.62 32.45
CA ASN A 908 35.23 24.85 32.52
C ASN A 908 34.43 26.16 32.41
N LYS A 909 33.17 26.18 32.88
CA LYS A 909 32.34 27.39 32.99
C LYS A 909 32.50 28.03 34.39
N PRO A 910 32.54 29.37 34.51
CA PRO A 910 32.54 30.00 35.82
C PRO A 910 31.16 29.80 36.44
N LEU A 911 31.07 28.90 37.42
CA LEU A 911 29.83 28.60 38.13
C LEU A 911 29.42 29.73 39.09
N ALA A 912 30.06 30.92 39.01
CA ALA A 912 29.78 32.10 39.83
C ALA A 912 29.69 31.82 41.34
N GLY A 913 30.55 30.92 41.85
CA GLY A 913 30.55 30.50 43.25
C GLY A 913 29.49 29.45 43.62
N MET A 914 28.62 29.07 42.68
CA MET A 914 27.56 28.08 42.83
C MET A 914 28.16 26.67 42.91
N ASP A 915 28.08 26.06 44.09
CA ASP A 915 28.53 24.70 44.35
C ASP A 915 27.39 23.90 44.98
N PHE A 916 26.58 23.24 44.15
CA PHE A 916 25.42 22.47 44.60
C PHE A 916 25.75 21.39 45.63
N ALA A 917 27.00 20.95 45.73
CA ALA A 917 27.43 19.98 46.74
C ALA A 917 27.84 20.64 48.07
N ARG A 918 28.48 21.81 48.01
CA ARG A 918 28.96 22.56 49.19
C ARG A 918 27.85 23.44 49.80
N ASP A 919 26.98 23.97 48.96
CA ASP A 919 25.91 24.89 49.34
C ASP A 919 24.59 24.15 49.71
N LEU A 920 24.57 22.82 49.58
CA LEU A 920 23.48 21.95 50.07
C LEU A 920 23.49 21.91 51.61
N ALA A 921 22.46 22.51 52.22
CA ALA A 921 22.23 22.49 53.66
C ALA A 921 20.97 21.68 54.02
N PHE A 922 21.07 20.81 55.03
CA PHE A 922 19.92 20.09 55.58
C PHE A 922 19.42 20.83 56.83
N SER A 923 18.17 21.31 56.79
CA SER A 923 17.55 22.16 57.82
C SER A 923 17.18 21.40 59.11
N THR A 924 18.11 20.66 59.70
CA THR A 924 17.95 20.10 61.05
C THR A 924 19.12 20.43 61.98
N GLU A 925 20.15 21.13 61.50
CA GLU A 925 21.25 21.58 62.36
C GLU A 925 21.03 23.05 62.74
N SER A 926 20.93 23.27 64.05
CA SER A 926 20.85 24.59 64.67
C SER A 926 22.04 25.45 64.27
N ASN A 927 21.88 26.31 63.26
CA ASN A 927 22.83 27.37 62.95
C ASN A 927 22.09 28.64 62.56
N ALA A 928 21.83 29.46 63.58
CA ALA A 928 21.49 30.87 63.42
C ALA A 928 22.70 31.59 62.79
N GLY A 929 22.53 32.18 61.59
CA GLY A 929 23.57 33.03 60.99
C GLY A 929 23.73 33.04 59.47
N ARG A 930 22.72 32.67 58.66
CA ARG A 930 22.75 32.90 57.21
C ARG A 930 21.40 33.42 56.70
N ASP A 931 21.18 34.73 56.81
CA ASP A 931 19.89 35.37 56.51
C ASP A 931 19.67 35.80 55.05
N ASN A 932 20.54 35.47 54.07
CA ASN A 932 20.44 36.03 52.71
C ASN A 932 20.46 35.01 51.54
N VAL A 933 20.03 33.76 51.75
CA VAL A 933 19.80 32.83 50.61
C VAL A 933 18.38 32.29 50.71
N ALA A 934 17.53 32.64 49.73
CA ALA A 934 16.16 32.12 49.64
C ALA A 934 16.22 30.58 49.46
N ALA A 935 15.85 29.84 50.50
CA ALA A 935 15.82 28.39 50.47
C ALA A 935 14.69 27.93 49.54
N LEU A 936 15.02 27.50 48.32
CA LEU A 936 14.11 26.79 47.44
C LEU A 936 14.04 25.33 47.89
N PRO A 937 12.84 24.76 48.12
CA PRO A 937 12.72 23.33 48.40
C PRO A 937 13.30 22.56 47.22
N VAL A 938 14.41 21.84 47.45
CA VAL A 938 15.09 21.02 46.43
C VAL A 938 14.08 20.04 45.76
N ARG A 939 12.97 19.73 46.44
CA ARG A 939 11.83 18.95 45.93
C ARG A 939 11.17 19.57 44.70
N SER A 940 10.82 20.85 44.77
CA SER A 940 10.14 21.54 43.67
C SER A 940 11.07 21.70 42.48
N PHE A 941 12.33 22.06 42.74
CA PHE A 941 13.35 22.20 41.70
C PHE A 941 13.65 20.87 40.98
N LEU A 942 13.83 19.78 41.72
CA LEU A 942 14.07 18.46 41.13
C LEU A 942 12.82 17.91 40.41
N GLN A 943 11.61 18.18 40.90
CA GLN A 943 10.38 17.81 40.19
C GLN A 943 10.26 18.54 38.86
N GLU A 944 10.52 19.85 38.81
CA GLU A 944 10.51 20.60 37.56
C GLU A 944 11.58 20.10 36.60
N LEU A 945 12.80 19.85 37.07
CA LEU A 945 13.90 19.33 36.25
C LEU A 945 13.59 17.95 35.65
N ILE A 946 13.10 17.01 36.48
CA ILE A 946 12.81 15.63 36.05
C ILE A 946 11.62 15.58 35.08
N THR A 947 10.59 16.38 35.34
CA THR A 947 9.41 16.43 34.48
C THR A 947 9.69 17.18 33.17
N PHE A 948 10.68 18.09 33.14
CA PHE A 948 11.05 18.86 31.96
C PHE A 948 11.58 18.00 30.82
N VAL A 949 12.38 16.97 31.11
CA VAL A 949 13.09 16.14 30.12
C VAL A 949 12.18 15.05 29.54
N PRO A 950 11.97 15.01 28.22
CA PRO A 950 11.20 13.95 27.58
C PRO A 950 11.93 12.60 27.63
N ILE A 951 11.18 11.51 27.77
CA ILE A 951 11.68 10.14 27.71
C ILE A 951 11.00 9.36 26.60
N GLN A 952 11.76 8.58 25.84
CA GLN A 952 11.17 7.68 24.84
C GLN A 952 10.49 6.50 25.52
N ILE A 953 9.28 6.15 25.08
CA ILE A 953 8.48 5.06 25.71
C ILE A 953 8.30 3.86 24.78
N CYS A 954 8.31 4.04 23.47
CA CYS A 954 8.31 2.94 22.50
C CYS A 954 8.80 3.39 21.14
N ARG A 955 9.21 2.44 20.31
CA ARG A 955 9.49 2.61 18.87
C ARG A 955 8.72 1.56 18.08
N ALA A 956 8.23 1.93 16.90
CA ALA A 956 7.69 0.97 15.94
C ALA A 956 8.79 0.62 14.95
N GLU A 957 9.28 -0.62 14.99
CA GLU A 957 10.36 -1.11 14.14
C GLU A 957 10.18 -2.61 13.88
N ALA A 958 10.64 -3.08 12.72
CA ALA A 958 10.55 -4.47 12.30
C ALA A 958 9.12 -5.07 12.35
N ASN A 959 8.09 -4.27 12.05
CA ASN A 959 6.67 -4.65 12.19
C ASN A 959 6.27 -5.05 13.63
N SER A 960 6.91 -4.45 14.63
CA SER A 960 6.63 -4.67 16.04
C SER A 960 6.69 -3.35 16.81
N LEU A 961 6.08 -3.31 18.00
CA LEU A 961 6.19 -2.17 18.91
C LEU A 961 7.20 -2.51 20.01
N THR A 962 8.42 -2.02 19.88
CA THR A 962 9.49 -2.17 20.87
C THR A 962 9.23 -1.20 22.01
N VAL A 963 8.90 -1.71 23.19
CA VAL A 963 8.74 -0.90 24.41
C VAL A 963 10.12 -0.54 24.97
N MET A 964 10.31 0.73 25.30
CA MET A 964 11.54 1.23 25.91
C MET A 964 11.46 1.13 27.42
N THR A 965 12.52 0.64 28.05
CA THR A 965 12.67 0.63 29.51
C THR A 965 13.64 1.74 29.90
N ASN A 966 13.17 2.72 30.67
CA ASN A 966 13.93 3.91 31.05
C ASN A 966 14.50 4.71 29.85
N GLY A 967 13.78 4.75 28.74
CA GLY A 967 14.21 5.45 27.52
C GLY A 967 15.27 4.70 26.71
N LYS A 968 15.51 3.42 27.00
CA LYS A 968 16.45 2.55 26.26
C LYS A 968 15.74 1.30 25.76
N ALA A 969 16.17 0.81 24.59
CA ALA A 969 15.67 -0.45 24.05
C ALA A 969 16.14 -1.62 24.92
N THR A 970 15.19 -2.46 25.36
CA THR A 970 15.49 -3.70 26.07
C THR A 970 15.50 -4.85 25.07
N PRO A 971 16.61 -5.60 24.90
CA PRO A 971 16.61 -6.80 24.07
C PRO A 971 15.65 -7.83 24.66
N MET A 972 14.67 -8.28 23.88
CA MET A 972 13.71 -9.29 24.31
C MET A 972 14.41 -10.66 24.33
N ASP A 973 14.72 -11.17 25.52
CA ASP A 973 15.16 -12.56 25.68
C ASP A 973 14.05 -13.52 25.25
N THR A 974 14.43 -14.62 24.61
CA THR A 974 13.56 -15.61 23.95
C THR A 974 12.66 -16.42 24.90
N GLN A 975 12.56 -16.04 26.18
CA GLN A 975 11.74 -16.71 27.21
C GLN A 975 10.33 -16.11 27.40
N SER A 976 9.98 -15.05 26.66
CA SER A 976 8.74 -14.27 26.88
C SER A 976 7.42 -14.95 26.46
N GLN A 977 7.42 -16.18 25.95
CA GLN A 977 6.22 -16.82 25.40
C GLN A 977 5.13 -17.15 26.45
N ASN A 978 5.40 -16.99 27.75
CA ASN A 978 4.47 -17.32 28.84
C ASN A 978 4.11 -16.14 29.78
N LEU A 979 4.57 -14.91 29.54
CA LEU A 979 4.19 -13.76 30.40
C LEU A 979 2.84 -13.19 29.99
N GLN A 980 1.94 -12.99 30.96
CA GLN A 980 0.67 -12.31 30.69
C GLN A 980 0.91 -10.82 30.48
N ALA A 981 0.05 -10.16 29.69
CA ALA A 981 0.16 -8.73 29.39
C ALA A 981 0.22 -7.84 30.65
N VAL A 982 -0.37 -8.29 31.76
CA VAL A 982 -0.32 -7.63 33.07
C VAL A 982 1.09 -7.64 33.66
N ASP A 983 1.84 -8.73 33.49
CA ASP A 983 3.21 -8.86 33.99
C ASP A 983 4.18 -8.02 33.16
N ILE A 984 3.95 -7.96 31.84
CA ILE A 984 4.67 -7.06 30.94
C ILE A 984 4.41 -5.60 31.31
N ALA A 985 3.14 -5.20 31.49
CA ALA A 985 2.79 -3.83 31.89
C ALA A 985 3.43 -3.43 33.23
N ARG A 986 3.52 -4.36 34.19
CA ARG A 986 4.19 -4.14 35.49
C ARG A 986 5.71 -4.05 35.40
N SER A 987 6.32 -4.54 34.33
CA SER A 987 7.77 -4.49 34.11
C SER A 987 8.25 -3.19 33.46
N ILE A 988 7.35 -2.43 32.81
CA ILE A 988 7.69 -1.18 32.13
C ILE A 988 8.11 -0.12 33.15
N ARG A 989 9.24 0.56 32.88
CA ARG A 989 9.76 1.67 33.68
C ARG A 989 10.06 2.87 32.80
N PHE A 990 9.81 4.06 33.32
CA PHE A 990 10.00 5.36 32.67
C PHE A 990 11.10 6.19 33.35
N GLY A 991 12.14 5.53 33.86
CA GLY A 991 13.24 6.18 34.56
C GLY A 991 12.77 6.93 35.81
N LEU A 992 13.26 8.16 35.96
CA LEU A 992 12.93 9.05 37.08
C LEU A 992 11.44 9.47 37.11
N LEU A 993 10.69 9.25 36.03
CA LEU A 993 9.23 9.50 36.01
C LEU A 993 8.43 8.36 36.64
N SER A 994 8.95 7.12 36.69
CA SER A 994 8.21 5.98 37.26
C SER A 994 7.83 6.19 38.73
N PRO A 995 8.75 6.60 39.62
CA PRO A 995 8.40 6.87 41.02
C PRO A 995 7.36 7.99 41.17
N LEU A 996 7.37 8.99 40.29
CA LEU A 996 6.38 10.07 40.28
C LEU A 996 5.00 9.55 39.85
N LEU A 997 4.94 8.74 38.79
CA LEU A 997 3.70 8.14 38.28
C LEU A 997 3.09 7.15 39.27
N GLU A 998 3.90 6.28 39.87
CA GLU A 998 3.48 5.29 40.86
C GLU A 998 2.95 5.95 42.15
N SER A 999 3.49 7.10 42.51
CA SER A 999 3.09 7.85 43.72
C SER A 999 2.04 8.94 43.46
N TRP A 1000 1.53 9.08 42.24
CA TRP A 1000 0.57 10.13 41.91
C TRP A 1000 -0.85 9.78 42.35
N HIS A 1001 -1.42 10.57 43.25
CA HIS A 1001 -2.78 10.39 43.79
C HIS A 1001 -3.80 11.38 43.19
N GLY A 1002 -3.35 12.31 42.35
CA GLY A 1002 -4.17 13.33 41.71
C GLY A 1002 -4.79 12.86 40.39
N ARG A 1003 -5.49 13.76 39.68
CA ARG A 1003 -6.02 13.43 38.35
C ARG A 1003 -4.89 13.36 37.32
N CYS A 1004 -4.95 12.41 36.39
CA CYS A 1004 -4.03 12.29 35.27
C CYS A 1004 -4.78 12.62 33.96
N ILE A 1005 -4.17 13.44 33.10
CA ILE A 1005 -4.70 13.81 31.78
C ILE A 1005 -3.62 13.52 30.75
N VAL A 1006 -3.95 12.75 29.72
CA VAL A 1006 -3.03 12.41 28.63
C VAL A 1006 -3.36 13.23 27.38
N ILE A 1007 -2.46 14.12 26.97
CA ILE A 1007 -2.56 14.89 25.72
C ILE A 1007 -1.55 14.35 24.72
N THR A 1008 -2.00 14.14 23.49
CA THR A 1008 -1.16 13.59 22.41
C THR A 1008 -1.30 14.41 21.13
N SER A 1009 -0.36 14.25 20.21
CA SER A 1009 -0.44 14.75 18.83
C SER A 1009 -0.48 13.58 17.84
N MET A 1010 -1.19 13.73 16.73
CA MET A 1010 -1.27 12.78 15.63
C MET A 1010 -1.22 13.56 14.30
N GLY A 1011 -0.78 12.94 13.22
CA GLY A 1011 -0.78 13.58 11.90
C GLY A 1011 0.45 13.26 11.09
N LYS A 1012 0.52 13.76 9.85
CA LYS A 1012 1.64 13.51 8.93
C LYS A 1012 2.97 13.96 9.53
N GLN A 1013 4.06 13.37 9.07
CA GLN A 1013 5.41 13.81 9.43
C GLN A 1013 5.62 15.30 9.06
N SER A 1014 6.43 16.01 9.85
CA SER A 1014 6.80 17.42 9.61
C SER A 1014 5.67 18.47 9.64
N THR A 1015 4.48 18.15 10.15
CA THR A 1015 3.37 19.12 10.29
C THR A 1015 3.44 20.04 11.51
N GLY A 1016 4.57 20.05 12.24
CA GLY A 1016 4.78 20.88 13.43
C GLY A 1016 4.09 20.38 14.71
N LYS A 1017 3.92 19.05 14.84
CA LYS A 1017 3.30 18.40 16.01
C LYS A 1017 4.02 18.71 17.33
N SER A 1018 5.32 18.43 17.40
CA SER A 1018 6.16 18.63 18.59
C SER A 1018 6.26 20.12 18.95
N TYR A 1019 6.32 21.00 17.94
CA TYR A 1019 6.24 22.45 18.11
C TYR A 1019 4.93 22.86 18.80
N LEU A 1020 3.78 22.43 18.27
CA LEU A 1020 2.48 22.72 18.87
C LEU A 1020 2.36 22.17 20.30
N LEU A 1021 2.82 20.94 20.55
CA LEU A 1021 2.79 20.34 21.90
C LEU A 1021 3.66 21.11 22.89
N ASN A 1022 4.88 21.51 22.50
CA ASN A 1022 5.77 22.31 23.34
C ASN A 1022 5.15 23.67 23.68
N HIS A 1023 4.56 24.35 22.70
CA HIS A 1023 3.90 25.64 22.93
C HIS A 1023 2.62 25.52 23.76
N LEU A 1024 1.86 24.44 23.59
CA LEU A 1024 0.62 24.20 24.33
C LEU A 1024 0.86 23.82 25.79
N THR A 1025 1.91 23.02 26.04
CA THR A 1025 2.09 22.36 27.35
C THR A 1025 3.35 22.81 28.11
N GLY A 1026 4.23 23.57 27.46
CA GLY A 1026 5.54 23.94 28.01
C GLY A 1026 6.52 22.76 28.07
N SER A 1027 6.29 21.69 27.31
CA SER A 1027 7.20 20.54 27.14
C SER A 1027 8.47 20.91 26.32
N SER A 1028 9.44 20.01 26.27
CA SER A 1028 10.72 20.22 25.57
C SER A 1028 11.07 19.11 24.57
N PHE A 1029 10.07 18.61 23.85
CA PHE A 1029 10.31 17.67 22.74
C PHE A 1029 11.22 18.31 21.69
N ALA A 1030 12.05 17.50 21.01
CA ALA A 1030 12.90 18.01 19.94
C ALA A 1030 12.03 18.63 18.82
N ILE A 1031 12.45 19.79 18.31
CA ILE A 1031 11.82 20.45 17.17
C ILE A 1031 12.91 20.65 16.11
N ALA A 1032 12.67 20.15 14.91
CA ALA A 1032 13.50 20.42 13.75
C ALA A 1032 12.62 20.59 12.49
N GLY A 1033 13.16 21.22 11.46
CA GLY A 1033 12.51 21.30 10.14
C GLY A 1033 12.44 19.93 9.42
N ALA A 1034 13.24 18.95 9.85
CA ALA A 1034 13.27 17.57 9.37
C ALA A 1034 12.66 16.59 10.41
N ARG A 1035 12.67 15.28 10.13
CA ARG A 1035 12.21 14.24 11.07
C ARG A 1035 13.00 14.36 12.37
N CYS A 1036 12.31 14.59 13.49
CA CYS A 1036 12.95 14.74 14.79
C CYS A 1036 12.34 13.86 15.89
N THR A 1037 11.12 13.34 15.69
CA THR A 1037 10.46 12.43 16.63
C THR A 1037 10.51 11.02 16.06
N ASP A 1038 11.04 10.08 16.83
CA ASP A 1038 11.12 8.65 16.50
C ASP A 1038 10.35 7.83 17.55
N GLY A 1039 9.34 7.06 17.13
CA GLY A 1039 8.44 6.35 18.05
C GLY A 1039 7.53 7.28 18.86
N ALA A 1040 7.33 6.98 20.14
CA ALA A 1040 6.55 7.81 21.05
C ALA A 1040 7.41 8.29 22.23
N TRP A 1041 7.28 9.56 22.57
CA TRP A 1041 8.00 10.24 23.63
C TRP A 1041 7.02 10.79 24.66
N MET A 1042 7.41 10.77 25.92
CA MET A 1042 6.61 11.23 27.05
C MET A 1042 7.33 12.35 27.79
N SER A 1043 6.60 13.43 28.08
CA SER A 1043 7.00 14.44 29.06
C SER A 1043 5.84 14.63 30.02
N ILE A 1044 6.14 15.08 31.24
CA ILE A 1044 5.13 15.23 32.30
C ILE A 1044 5.11 16.68 32.74
N ARG A 1045 3.94 17.21 33.10
CA ARG A 1045 3.81 18.50 33.77
C ARG A 1045 2.86 18.35 34.94
N ILE A 1046 3.20 18.95 36.07
CA ILE A 1046 2.30 19.03 37.21
C ILE A 1046 1.58 20.37 37.12
N LEU A 1047 0.29 20.34 36.80
CA LEU A 1047 -0.55 21.51 36.75
C LEU A 1047 -1.14 21.83 38.13
N PRO A 1048 -1.58 23.08 38.38
CA PRO A 1048 -2.28 23.44 39.59
C PRO A 1048 -3.47 22.51 39.88
N LYS A 1049 -3.82 22.36 41.17
CA LYS A 1049 -4.90 21.47 41.66
C LYS A 1049 -4.61 19.97 41.52
N ASN A 1050 -3.34 19.56 41.64
CA ASN A 1050 -2.91 18.16 41.60
C ASN A 1050 -3.39 17.44 40.33
N VAL A 1051 -3.12 18.03 39.16
CA VAL A 1051 -3.34 17.38 37.86
C VAL A 1051 -2.00 17.05 37.22
N LEU A 1052 -1.77 15.78 36.92
CA LEU A 1052 -0.63 15.32 36.13
C LEU A 1052 -1.01 15.37 34.66
N LEU A 1053 -0.39 16.28 33.93
CA LEU A 1053 -0.49 16.34 32.49
C LEU A 1053 0.62 15.47 31.90
N VAL A 1054 0.25 14.33 31.34
CA VAL A 1054 1.13 13.49 30.54
C VAL A 1054 1.01 13.95 29.10
N VAL A 1055 2.12 14.40 28.52
CA VAL A 1055 2.20 14.85 27.14
C VAL A 1055 2.93 13.79 26.35
N LEU A 1056 2.29 13.25 25.31
CA LEU A 1056 2.92 12.27 24.43
C LEU A 1056 3.09 12.84 23.03
N ASP A 1057 4.34 12.94 22.60
CA ASP A 1057 4.67 13.27 21.21
C ASP A 1057 4.92 11.99 20.43
N PHE A 1058 4.07 11.76 19.44
CA PHE A 1058 4.19 10.62 18.55
C PHE A 1058 4.85 11.05 17.26
N GLU A 1059 5.68 10.16 16.75
CA GLU A 1059 6.21 10.25 15.42
C GLU A 1059 5.10 10.40 14.38
N GLY A 1060 5.32 11.27 13.39
CA GLY A 1060 4.31 11.55 12.36
C GLY A 1060 4.08 10.36 11.45
N LEU A 1061 2.83 10.15 11.04
CA LEU A 1061 2.39 8.99 10.25
C LEU A 1061 2.63 9.19 8.75
N GLY A 1062 2.65 8.10 7.97
CA GLY A 1062 2.84 8.15 6.52
C GLY A 1062 4.29 8.36 6.09
N SER A 1063 5.26 7.98 6.94
CA SER A 1063 6.67 8.01 6.60
C SER A 1063 7.01 6.89 5.61
N PHE A 1064 7.86 7.17 4.61
CA PHE A 1064 8.26 6.17 3.59
C PHE A 1064 9.12 5.04 4.14
N GLU A 1065 9.75 5.24 5.30
CA GLU A 1065 10.67 4.29 5.92
C GLU A 1065 9.96 3.25 6.82
N ARG A 1066 8.66 3.43 7.07
CA ARG A 1066 7.88 2.56 7.97
C ARG A 1066 6.80 1.82 7.22
N THR A 1067 6.45 0.64 7.73
CA THR A 1067 5.41 -0.18 7.13
C THR A 1067 4.01 0.33 7.50
N GLU A 1068 3.00 -0.07 6.72
CA GLU A 1068 1.61 0.22 7.08
C GLU A 1068 1.24 -0.33 8.47
N GLN A 1069 1.85 -1.44 8.88
CA GLN A 1069 1.61 -2.06 10.18
C GLN A 1069 2.20 -1.23 11.33
N GLU A 1070 3.39 -0.65 11.15
CA GLU A 1070 4.03 0.24 12.13
C GLU A 1070 3.25 1.55 12.31
N ASP A 1071 2.76 2.14 11.22
CA ASP A 1071 1.85 3.28 11.25
C ASP A 1071 0.53 2.95 11.96
N VAL A 1072 -0.01 1.73 11.74
CA VAL A 1072 -1.18 1.24 12.46
C VAL A 1072 -0.88 1.09 13.95
N PHE A 1073 0.27 0.56 14.35
CA PHE A 1073 0.62 0.44 15.77
C PHE A 1073 0.73 1.80 16.46
N LEU A 1074 1.43 2.75 15.87
CA LEU A 1074 1.57 4.09 16.46
C LEU A 1074 0.24 4.83 16.51
N SER A 1075 -0.58 4.72 15.47
CA SER A 1075 -1.88 5.40 15.41
C SER A 1075 -2.90 4.81 16.41
N VAL A 1076 -2.96 3.48 16.51
CA VAL A 1076 -3.82 2.79 17.46
C VAL A 1076 -3.35 3.03 18.89
N LEU A 1077 -2.04 2.93 19.16
CA LEU A 1077 -1.48 3.20 20.49
C LEU A 1077 -1.81 4.62 20.94
N ASN A 1078 -1.53 5.62 20.09
CA ASN A 1078 -1.81 7.02 20.34
C ASN A 1078 -3.29 7.24 20.73
N ALA A 1079 -4.24 6.75 19.93
CA ALA A 1079 -5.66 6.92 20.22
C ALA A 1079 -6.15 6.09 21.41
N SER A 1080 -5.50 4.96 21.71
CA SER A 1080 -5.92 4.08 22.80
C SER A 1080 -5.61 4.66 24.18
N ILE A 1081 -4.47 5.37 24.30
CA ILE A 1081 -3.97 5.92 25.58
C ILE A 1081 -4.24 7.42 25.75
N SER A 1082 -4.67 8.11 24.70
CA SER A 1082 -4.94 9.54 24.75
C SER A 1082 -6.29 9.86 25.40
N MET A 1083 -6.33 10.98 26.13
CA MET A 1083 -7.58 11.62 26.55
C MET A 1083 -7.93 12.81 25.65
N PHE A 1084 -6.92 13.41 25.00
CA PHE A 1084 -7.08 14.47 24.01
C PHE A 1084 -5.98 14.34 22.96
N THR A 1085 -6.36 14.00 21.72
CA THR A 1085 -5.44 13.87 20.59
C THR A 1085 -5.62 15.03 19.64
N ILE A 1086 -4.54 15.75 19.35
CA ILE A 1086 -4.53 16.82 18.37
C ILE A 1086 -4.06 16.25 17.04
N PHE A 1087 -4.97 16.12 16.08
CA PHE A 1087 -4.66 15.71 14.73
C PHE A 1087 -4.18 16.91 13.90
N ARG A 1088 -2.87 17.04 13.72
CA ARG A 1088 -2.23 18.12 12.96
C ARG A 1088 -2.19 17.79 11.48
N MET A 1089 -2.87 18.59 10.66
CA MET A 1089 -2.96 18.41 9.21
C MET A 1089 -2.66 19.70 8.45
N GLU A 1090 -2.31 19.58 7.18
CA GLU A 1090 -2.15 20.71 6.26
C GLU A 1090 -3.50 21.06 5.61
N MET A 1091 -3.49 22.09 4.76
CA MET A 1091 -4.64 22.83 4.24
C MET A 1091 -5.77 22.06 3.53
N ARG A 1092 -5.63 20.76 3.26
CA ARG A 1092 -6.62 19.98 2.51
C ARG A 1092 -6.87 18.63 3.14
N PHE A 1093 -8.14 18.23 3.20
CA PHE A 1093 -8.52 16.83 3.39
C PHE A 1093 -8.25 16.11 2.07
N ASP A 1094 -7.22 15.30 2.04
CA ASP A 1094 -6.80 14.57 0.84
C ASP A 1094 -7.01 13.06 1.02
N LYS A 1095 -6.79 12.32 -0.07
CA LYS A 1095 -6.89 10.86 -0.07
C LYS A 1095 -5.92 10.21 0.92
N GLU A 1096 -4.81 10.88 1.26
CA GLU A 1096 -3.84 10.36 2.22
C GLU A 1096 -4.39 10.39 3.66
N ILE A 1097 -5.13 11.42 4.02
CA ILE A 1097 -5.84 11.52 5.30
C ILE A 1097 -6.97 10.48 5.38
N ASP A 1098 -7.73 10.28 4.29
CA ASP A 1098 -8.73 9.21 4.21
C ASP A 1098 -8.10 7.82 4.38
N ASP A 1099 -6.99 7.55 3.68
CA ASP A 1099 -6.25 6.30 3.78
C ASP A 1099 -5.68 6.11 5.20
N LEU A 1100 -5.26 7.19 5.86
CA LEU A 1100 -4.79 7.18 7.25
C LEU A 1100 -5.90 6.81 8.23
N PHE A 1101 -7.09 7.41 8.11
CA PHE A 1101 -8.25 7.04 8.93
C PHE A 1101 -8.75 5.63 8.64
N ALA A 1102 -8.70 5.17 7.38
CA ALA A 1102 -9.03 3.80 7.02
C ALA A 1102 -8.05 2.78 7.63
N ARG A 1103 -6.74 3.09 7.67
CA ARG A 1103 -5.72 2.28 8.37
C ARG A 1103 -5.97 2.26 9.87
N PHE A 1104 -6.27 3.41 10.47
CA PHE A 1104 -6.65 3.52 11.87
C PHE A 1104 -7.86 2.61 12.20
N GLN A 1105 -8.92 2.66 11.39
CA GLN A 1105 -10.11 1.83 11.57
C GLN A 1105 -9.81 0.33 11.49
N LYS A 1106 -8.89 -0.11 10.61
CA LYS A 1106 -8.43 -1.50 10.55
C LYS A 1106 -7.75 -1.93 11.85
N GLY A 1107 -6.94 -1.05 12.44
CA GLY A 1107 -6.23 -1.31 13.69
C GLY A 1107 -7.11 -1.34 14.95
N VAL A 1108 -8.17 -0.54 14.99
CA VAL A 1108 -9.13 -0.51 16.12
C VAL A 1108 -9.79 -1.87 16.35
N ALA A 1109 -10.00 -2.66 15.30
CA ALA A 1109 -10.57 -4.00 15.41
C ALA A 1109 -9.72 -4.97 16.25
N LEU A 1110 -8.41 -4.70 16.40
CA LEU A 1110 -7.46 -5.54 17.14
C LEU A 1110 -7.52 -5.35 18.66
N ILE A 1111 -8.00 -4.20 19.14
CA ILE A 1111 -8.00 -3.82 20.58
C ILE A 1111 -9.41 -3.45 21.07
N LYS A 1112 -10.43 -3.86 20.31
CA LYS A 1112 -11.85 -3.58 20.58
C LYS A 1112 -12.34 -4.43 21.75
N GLY A 1113 -12.90 -3.80 22.78
CA GLY A 1113 -13.57 -4.50 23.89
C GLY A 1113 -13.18 -4.02 25.30
N ASP A 1114 -12.13 -3.21 25.44
CA ASP A 1114 -11.76 -2.61 26.73
C ASP A 1114 -12.42 -1.23 26.91
N PRO A 1115 -13.34 -1.06 27.89
CA PRO A 1115 -14.01 0.22 28.14
C PRO A 1115 -13.07 1.31 28.70
N SER A 1116 -11.82 0.98 29.04
CA SER A 1116 -10.81 1.93 29.51
C SER A 1116 -10.02 2.59 28.37
N LEU A 1117 -10.00 2.00 27.18
CA LEU A 1117 -9.26 2.49 26.00
C LEU A 1117 -10.16 3.33 25.08
N PHE A 1118 -9.55 4.17 24.24
CA PHE A 1118 -10.25 5.03 23.26
C PHE A 1118 -11.28 5.99 23.87
N ARG A 1119 -11.02 6.48 25.09
CA ARG A 1119 -11.88 7.45 25.79
C ARG A 1119 -11.53 8.90 25.44
N GLY A 1120 -10.56 9.11 24.56
CA GLY A 1120 -10.04 10.42 24.19
C GLY A 1120 -10.88 11.17 23.16
N LYS A 1121 -10.76 12.50 23.16
CA LYS A 1121 -11.34 13.36 22.13
C LYS A 1121 -10.29 13.65 21.05
N LEU A 1122 -10.68 13.55 19.79
CA LEU A 1122 -9.85 13.97 18.65
C LEU A 1122 -10.17 15.43 18.31
N TYR A 1123 -9.15 16.26 18.18
CA TYR A 1123 -9.25 17.64 17.74
C TYR A 1123 -8.41 17.85 16.48
N MET A 1124 -9.06 18.17 15.37
CA MET A 1124 -8.36 18.41 14.10
C MET A 1124 -7.83 19.83 14.06
N SER A 1125 -6.52 19.97 13.89
CA SER A 1125 -5.79 21.24 13.88
C SER A 1125 -5.16 21.44 12.51
N VAL A 1126 -5.84 22.21 11.65
CA VAL A 1126 -5.35 22.53 10.30
C VAL A 1126 -4.26 23.61 10.38
N LYS A 1127 -3.17 23.38 9.65
CA LYS A 1127 -1.98 24.24 9.58
C LYS A 1127 -2.06 25.12 8.33
N ASP A 1128 -1.55 26.35 8.47
CA ASP A 1128 -1.35 27.31 7.38
C ASP A 1128 -2.62 27.56 6.56
N VAL A 1129 -3.75 27.72 7.27
CA VAL A 1129 -5.05 27.84 6.60
C VAL A 1129 -5.12 29.11 5.76
N ASN A 1130 -5.27 28.99 4.44
CA ASN A 1130 -5.46 30.14 3.55
C ASN A 1130 -6.71 30.89 4.04
N PRO A 1131 -6.62 32.21 4.26
CA PRO A 1131 -7.75 32.99 4.74
C PRO A 1131 -9.04 32.84 3.92
N ASN A 1132 -8.95 32.46 2.64
CA ASN A 1132 -10.12 32.23 1.78
C ASN A 1132 -10.85 30.90 2.04
N ASP A 1133 -10.19 29.91 2.67
CA ASP A 1133 -10.72 28.57 2.94
C ASP A 1133 -11.16 28.40 4.42
N GLN A 1134 -10.96 29.42 5.28
CA GLN A 1134 -11.29 29.39 6.72
C GLN A 1134 -12.79 29.24 7.03
N LYS A 1135 -13.68 29.48 6.05
CA LYS A 1135 -15.14 29.30 6.22
C LYS A 1135 -15.61 27.86 5.98
N GLY A 1136 -14.74 26.98 5.48
CA GLY A 1136 -15.05 25.57 5.17
C GLY A 1136 -14.44 24.53 6.12
N VAL A 1137 -13.69 24.97 7.14
CA VAL A 1137 -12.98 24.17 8.15
C VAL A 1137 -13.49 24.55 9.53
#